data_AF-A0A9Q9F4D2-F1
#
_entry.id   AF-A0A9Q9F4D2-F1
#
_cell.length_a   1.000
_cell.length_b   1.000
_cell.length_c   1.000
_cell.angle_alpha   90.00
_cell.angle_beta   90.00
_cell.angle_gamma   90.00
#
_symmetry.space_group_name_H-M   'P 1'
#
loop_
_entity.id
_entity.type
_entity.pdbx_description
1 polymer ?
#
loop_
_entity_poly.entity_id
_entity_poly.type
_entity_poly.pdbx_seq_one_letter_code
_entity_poly.pdbx_strand_id
1 'polypeptide(L)'
;MKEQEQKNLNTQEPKQQNQDKVKTQNPKTKVIVWSAAGAAAAALSSIVSFSTIFSNQRKVSFLDKVLQSIKIDVKDKQIKTKDDIKTIADFVASGLNNKLYELIVETEEDQVNKQPLDKDKPYTTFRTKFAIRNKFTKAQSNYQSFEFRDIKPPKEKAELDKLGQISPDEKDRINDKVKIEFLNFNRNIKLASEVAAKDENGKFKYFNIYLKQDNNDALQYEIVNLNVRTDDEKSTAIFSYQVKVKSIDDDKFISNVLEVKFDDFAKTSTQLTKYLSQLTFSYENATQTFIQDAVQTKVIAKNNGVDLPTNYELIFIEFKTEGEHPKKIDAIVKLRDNANNIISDARSIEITGFKNYQTPEELNTYIEQIQLDVASKNTKFITDIANHSEIIWSNFEDAKYEIDLGTFLIEKLSDLTSINVHFRIKEKDGRPGVYSKQVSKTINGFKMPQELIEDLAQKITFDVTNKSNKMAYELWDKYDEIVTSNVDGRISIVGTPSVKQTDANKITVTYKVKDKNSDRESRTYSKTIEDFKTSDQNESAYSYEIIEYKGNKSAYLNGRHDLNSYIVPAKIGNYKVIKVGTLFTNVLRTSDLVGYGVVLEEGIEEINSLVVNSETKEYAQIVAISLPKTIRKITNLIVGRTTNFANLKMYDNVEEINGLFNEYKNNIPKDDLYKLIFSDTTYDSVAFPLLNYFSEFFNIPGVGWWKGKGSFKLQLQESGQTPRLKINNTYKDNYTFLESQDGKTLYKVFTNNEANLDKFNSEIKYETIKKGAFTFLGIKEMELSAPNLKMSNFEWYLFEALPALKKLSFKNLHMDDLKLKYLFNDLTLEELKLPNYKNDNGENTLDALQLNVLVDKIWLPENVKIIRKFIRTFYEVMNAPQLKKLEVIGSRAFEFATEKGSHTLDFTNSPLKSIESDAFWRCYKNAVIKLPAGIQKVDKFIMYVTEKNSKYNEMKSDNESILDQIILNGFENSKLIIKESKRPSGWSKYFVGQYSSPSETSAGVDNELKIEWTP
;
A
#
# COMPACT_ATOMS: atom_id res chain seq x y z
N MET A 1 99.46 -66.70 -36.21
CA MET A 1 100.06 -65.50 -35.59
C MET A 1 99.60 -64.30 -36.41
N LYS A 2 99.33 -63.17 -35.76
CA LYS A 2 98.96 -61.87 -36.37
C LYS A 2 97.55 -61.88 -36.99
N GLU A 3 96.60 -61.12 -36.44
CA GLU A 3 96.48 -59.64 -36.32
C GLU A 3 95.73 -59.07 -37.53
N GLN A 4 94.81 -58.10 -37.37
CA GLN A 4 95.04 -56.71 -36.97
C GLN A 4 95.92 -55.95 -37.98
N GLU A 5 95.47 -54.74 -38.31
CA GLU A 5 96.30 -53.55 -38.58
C GLU A 5 96.99 -53.32 -39.92
N GLN A 6 96.65 -52.13 -40.48
CA GLN A 6 97.55 -51.10 -41.03
C GLN A 6 98.35 -51.46 -42.31
N LYS A 7 98.50 -50.55 -43.28
CA LYS A 7 99.33 -49.34 -43.12
C LYS A 7 99.09 -48.27 -44.18
N ASN A 8 98.99 -47.02 -43.69
CA ASN A 8 99.93 -45.93 -43.93
C ASN A 8 100.72 -45.86 -45.27
N LEU A 9 100.41 -44.80 -46.02
CA LEU A 9 101.37 -43.82 -46.59
C LEU A 9 102.23 -44.16 -47.83
N ASN A 10 102.77 -43.08 -48.42
CA ASN A 10 103.51 -42.99 -49.68
C ASN A 10 104.97 -43.50 -49.62
N THR A 11 105.53 -43.77 -50.81
CA THR A 11 106.97 -43.78 -51.24
C THR A 11 108.06 -43.76 -50.15
N GLN A 12 109.04 -44.68 -50.15
CA GLN A 12 110.02 -44.93 -51.25
C GLN A 12 110.38 -46.42 -51.53
N GLU A 13 110.86 -46.72 -52.77
CA GLU A 13 111.85 -47.76 -53.19
C GLU A 13 111.53 -49.31 -53.31
N PRO A 14 112.32 -50.17 -54.06
CA PRO A 14 111.75 -51.24 -54.95
C PRO A 14 112.42 -52.68 -55.12
N LYS A 15 111.73 -53.61 -55.84
CA LYS A 15 112.16 -54.89 -56.57
C LYS A 15 112.76 -56.10 -55.75
N GLN A 16 112.69 -57.41 -56.13
CA GLN A 16 113.57 -58.23 -57.06
C GLN A 16 113.24 -59.80 -57.11
N GLN A 17 114.22 -60.74 -57.29
CA GLN A 17 114.14 -62.23 -57.61
C GLN A 17 115.46 -62.99 -57.15
N ASN A 18 115.87 -64.28 -57.29
CA ASN A 18 115.49 -65.61 -57.92
C ASN A 18 116.30 -66.82 -57.26
N GLN A 19 116.14 -68.10 -57.68
CA GLN A 19 116.84 -69.37 -57.28
C GLN A 19 118.32 -69.54 -57.75
N ASP A 20 119.22 -70.38 -57.09
CA ASP A 20 120.47 -71.05 -57.67
C ASP A 20 121.40 -71.96 -56.71
N LYS A 21 122.14 -73.05 -57.16
CA LYS A 21 123.23 -73.92 -56.46
C LYS A 21 124.30 -74.91 -57.24
N VAL A 22 125.38 -75.59 -57.86
CA VAL A 22 126.92 -75.44 -58.11
C VAL A 22 127.74 -76.55 -58.97
N LYS A 23 128.91 -76.22 -59.65
CA LYS A 23 130.26 -76.87 -60.12
C LYS A 23 130.53 -78.23 -60.96
N THR A 24 131.79 -78.49 -61.49
CA THR A 24 132.26 -79.52 -62.53
C THR A 24 133.82 -79.91 -62.63
N GLN A 25 134.32 -80.98 -63.36
CA GLN A 25 135.80 -81.39 -63.59
C GLN A 25 136.17 -82.39 -64.81
N ASN A 26 137.46 -82.79 -65.12
CA ASN A 26 138.00 -83.40 -66.42
C ASN A 26 139.36 -84.28 -66.46
N PRO A 27 139.61 -85.33 -67.36
CA PRO A 27 140.92 -86.11 -67.55
C PRO A 27 141.40 -86.74 -68.97
N LYS A 28 142.72 -87.03 -69.17
CA LYS A 28 143.62 -87.31 -70.41
C LYS A 28 143.62 -88.74 -71.13
N THR A 29 144.17 -89.18 -72.33
CA THR A 29 145.19 -88.81 -73.42
C THR A 29 145.15 -89.63 -74.81
N LYS A 30 145.42 -89.08 -76.05
CA LYS A 30 146.00 -89.79 -77.29
C LYS A 30 145.24 -90.27 -78.60
N VAL A 31 144.73 -89.49 -79.60
CA VAL A 31 144.24 -88.11 -79.51
C VAL A 31 142.88 -88.24 -78.90
N ILE A 32 142.97 -88.64 -77.62
CA ILE A 32 142.14 -88.08 -76.60
C ILE A 32 140.73 -88.68 -76.81
N VAL A 33 140.50 -89.98 -76.53
CA VAL A 33 140.64 -90.64 -75.21
C VAL A 33 140.58 -89.61 -74.07
N TRP A 34 139.50 -88.82 -74.09
CA TRP A 34 138.82 -88.26 -72.92
C TRP A 34 137.38 -88.77 -73.18
N SER A 35 136.93 -89.94 -72.70
CA SER A 35 137.10 -90.54 -71.37
C SER A 35 136.90 -89.49 -70.27
N ALA A 36 135.63 -89.08 -70.15
CA ALA A 36 135.10 -87.99 -69.32
C ALA A 36 135.48 -86.56 -69.76
N ALA A 37 134.46 -85.70 -69.77
CA ALA A 37 134.49 -84.24 -69.78
C ALA A 37 135.59 -83.51 -70.59
N GLY A 38 135.18 -82.91 -71.71
CA GLY A 38 136.01 -82.04 -72.55
C GLY A 38 136.79 -82.83 -73.62
N ALA A 39 136.74 -82.47 -74.90
CA ALA A 39 135.97 -81.40 -75.52
C ALA A 39 135.73 -81.70 -77.01
N ALA A 40 134.51 -81.49 -77.51
CA ALA A 40 134.16 -81.64 -78.93
C ALA A 40 133.07 -80.63 -79.33
N ALA A 41 133.41 -79.42 -79.78
CA ALA A 41 134.76 -78.86 -79.88
C ALA A 41 135.28 -78.38 -78.50
N ALA A 42 136.43 -77.70 -78.50
CA ALA A 42 136.71 -76.60 -77.57
C ALA A 42 136.66 -75.28 -78.38
N ALA A 43 136.30 -74.11 -77.85
CA ALA A 43 135.68 -73.83 -76.56
C ALA A 43 134.57 -72.80 -76.77
N LEU A 44 134.94 -71.53 -77.00
CA LEU A 44 134.09 -70.42 -77.47
C LEU A 44 133.21 -69.66 -76.44
N SER A 45 133.40 -69.61 -75.10
CA SER A 45 134.57 -69.88 -74.23
C SER A 45 134.36 -70.70 -72.92
N SER A 46 133.46 -70.33 -71.97
CA SER A 46 133.62 -70.81 -70.56
C SER A 46 132.44 -70.88 -69.51
N ILE A 47 131.25 -71.49 -69.59
CA ILE A 47 130.42 -72.23 -70.58
C ILE A 47 129.48 -71.27 -71.36
N VAL A 48 129.95 -70.03 -71.42
CA VAL A 48 129.98 -69.21 -72.63
C VAL A 48 130.53 -70.02 -73.84
N SER A 49 131.21 -71.15 -73.62
CA SER A 49 131.53 -72.21 -74.59
C SER A 49 130.33 -73.10 -74.90
N PHE A 50 130.07 -73.33 -76.19
CA PHE A 50 128.97 -74.12 -76.76
C PHE A 50 127.55 -73.56 -76.64
N SER A 51 127.27 -72.64 -75.72
CA SER A 51 126.03 -71.86 -75.78
C SER A 51 126.01 -70.88 -76.96
N THR A 52 127.20 -70.40 -77.39
CA THR A 52 127.40 -69.51 -78.54
C THR A 52 127.28 -70.18 -79.91
N ILE A 53 127.68 -71.45 -80.09
CA ILE A 53 127.79 -72.11 -81.42
C ILE A 53 127.06 -73.49 -81.50
N PHE A 54 126.01 -73.70 -80.69
CA PHE A 54 124.98 -74.71 -81.00
C PHE A 54 123.67 -74.05 -81.47
N SER A 55 123.04 -74.62 -82.50
CA SER A 55 121.73 -74.19 -82.99
C SER A 55 120.62 -74.45 -81.96
N ASN A 56 119.55 -73.63 -82.00
CA ASN A 56 118.45 -73.71 -81.04
C ASN A 56 117.82 -75.11 -81.01
N GLN A 57 117.57 -75.73 -82.17
CA GLN A 57 116.88 -77.01 -82.27
C GLN A 57 117.57 -78.15 -81.48
N ARG A 58 118.91 -78.16 -81.38
CA ARG A 58 119.65 -79.10 -80.51
C ARG A 58 119.60 -78.73 -79.02
N LYS A 59 119.62 -77.44 -78.69
CA LYS A 59 119.44 -76.95 -77.30
C LYS A 59 118.07 -77.36 -76.76
N VAL A 60 117.00 -77.15 -77.55
CA VAL A 60 115.62 -77.56 -77.21
C VAL A 60 115.56 -79.07 -76.95
N SER A 61 116.04 -79.91 -77.88
CA SER A 61 115.97 -81.37 -77.75
C SER A 61 116.74 -81.95 -76.55
N PHE A 62 117.84 -81.31 -76.12
CA PHE A 62 118.51 -81.69 -74.88
C PHE A 62 117.68 -81.31 -73.63
N LEU A 63 117.09 -80.11 -73.62
CA LEU A 63 116.22 -79.66 -72.54
C LEU A 63 114.94 -80.48 -72.44
N ASP A 64 114.36 -80.92 -73.57
CA ASP A 64 113.23 -81.86 -73.62
C ASP A 64 113.53 -83.18 -72.89
N LYS A 65 114.73 -83.75 -73.10
CA LYS A 65 115.18 -84.98 -72.42
C LYS A 65 115.43 -84.76 -70.93
N VAL A 66 115.83 -83.56 -70.51
CA VAL A 66 115.98 -83.23 -69.08
C VAL A 66 114.61 -83.05 -68.41
N LEU A 67 113.65 -82.37 -69.06
CA LEU A 67 112.26 -82.26 -68.56
C LEU A 67 111.62 -83.63 -68.35
N GLN A 68 111.84 -84.57 -69.29
CA GLN A 68 111.34 -85.95 -69.19
C GLN A 68 111.92 -86.77 -68.03
N SER A 69 112.98 -86.28 -67.36
CA SER A 69 113.58 -86.92 -66.18
C SER A 69 113.07 -86.38 -64.83
N ILE A 70 112.19 -85.37 -64.85
CA ILE A 70 111.73 -84.63 -63.66
C ILE A 70 110.30 -85.05 -63.30
N LYS A 71 110.03 -85.22 -62.00
CA LYS A 71 108.69 -85.56 -61.49
C LYS A 71 108.00 -84.31 -60.91
N ILE A 72 106.76 -84.05 -61.31
CA ILE A 72 105.96 -82.87 -60.95
C ILE A 72 104.61 -83.33 -60.37
N ASP A 73 104.14 -82.73 -59.27
CA ASP A 73 102.83 -83.00 -58.64
C ASP A 73 102.22 -81.71 -58.03
N VAL A 74 100.93 -81.71 -57.65
CA VAL A 74 100.22 -80.57 -57.03
C VAL A 74 100.46 -80.52 -55.52
N LYS A 75 100.72 -79.32 -54.99
CA LYS A 75 100.91 -79.05 -53.56
C LYS A 75 99.58 -78.99 -52.81
N ASP A 76 99.54 -79.66 -51.65
CA ASP A 76 98.43 -79.63 -50.67
C ASP A 76 97.04 -80.04 -51.23
N LYS A 77 97.02 -80.96 -52.22
CA LYS A 77 95.84 -81.24 -53.07
C LYS A 77 94.55 -81.67 -52.36
N GLN A 78 94.61 -82.17 -51.12
CA GLN A 78 93.41 -82.65 -50.39
C GLN A 78 92.45 -81.53 -49.96
N ILE A 79 92.92 -80.27 -49.87
CA ILE A 79 92.12 -79.12 -49.42
C ILE A 79 91.77 -78.12 -50.53
N LYS A 80 92.32 -78.31 -51.73
CA LYS A 80 92.05 -77.48 -52.92
C LYS A 80 91.01 -78.16 -53.83
N THR A 81 90.32 -77.34 -54.60
CA THR A 81 89.51 -77.72 -55.77
C THR A 81 90.32 -77.50 -57.06
N LYS A 82 89.73 -77.79 -58.23
CA LYS A 82 90.34 -77.48 -59.54
C LYS A 82 90.60 -75.99 -59.74
N ASP A 83 89.74 -75.13 -59.17
CA ASP A 83 89.76 -73.70 -59.47
C ASP A 83 90.67 -72.90 -58.54
N ASP A 84 91.06 -73.49 -57.40
CA ASP A 84 92.07 -72.95 -56.46
C ASP A 84 93.52 -73.04 -56.99
N ILE A 85 93.80 -73.95 -57.92
CA ILE A 85 95.12 -74.13 -58.53
C ILE A 85 95.27 -73.09 -59.64
N LYS A 86 96.09 -72.05 -59.45
CA LYS A 86 96.12 -70.88 -60.36
C LYS A 86 97.50 -70.57 -60.94
N THR A 87 98.58 -70.98 -60.29
CA THR A 87 99.95 -70.56 -60.64
C THR A 87 100.95 -71.72 -60.61
N ILE A 88 102.16 -71.51 -61.11
CA ILE A 88 103.24 -72.52 -61.03
C ILE A 88 103.65 -72.85 -59.57
N ALA A 89 103.38 -71.96 -58.62
CA ALA A 89 103.69 -72.18 -57.20
C ALA A 89 102.77 -73.23 -56.54
N ASP A 90 101.68 -73.62 -57.21
CA ASP A 90 100.80 -74.70 -56.80
C ASP A 90 101.38 -76.11 -57.11
N PHE A 91 102.55 -76.19 -57.76
CA PHE A 91 103.21 -77.43 -58.15
C PHE A 91 104.58 -77.63 -57.49
N VAL A 92 105.00 -78.89 -57.35
CA VAL A 92 106.26 -79.31 -56.72
C VAL A 92 107.05 -80.17 -57.70
N ALA A 93 108.25 -79.74 -58.10
CA ALA A 93 109.11 -80.42 -59.07
C ALA A 93 110.38 -81.00 -58.41
N SER A 94 110.56 -82.31 -58.47
CA SER A 94 111.68 -83.03 -57.84
C SER A 94 112.74 -83.48 -58.85
N GLY A 95 114.02 -83.32 -58.50
CA GLY A 95 115.17 -83.62 -59.36
C GLY A 95 115.64 -82.46 -60.25
N LEU A 96 114.86 -81.39 -60.41
CA LEU A 96 115.22 -80.20 -61.18
C LEU A 96 116.47 -79.52 -60.58
N ASN A 97 117.56 -79.40 -61.36
CA ASN A 97 118.73 -78.64 -60.93
C ASN A 97 118.47 -77.13 -61.07
N ASN A 98 117.94 -76.58 -59.99
CA ASN A 98 117.59 -75.18 -59.79
C ASN A 98 118.74 -74.16 -59.95
N LYS A 99 119.97 -74.51 -60.40
CA LYS A 99 120.87 -73.54 -61.08
C LYS A 99 120.52 -73.39 -62.54
N LEU A 100 120.73 -74.49 -63.24
CA LEU A 100 120.92 -74.46 -64.68
C LEU A 100 119.60 -74.19 -65.36
N TYR A 101 118.49 -74.53 -64.71
CA TYR A 101 117.16 -74.51 -65.28
C TYR A 101 116.14 -73.87 -64.33
N GLU A 102 115.15 -73.18 -64.91
CA GLU A 102 113.90 -72.74 -64.29
C GLU A 102 112.74 -73.51 -64.95
N LEU A 103 111.71 -73.86 -64.18
CA LEU A 103 110.48 -74.47 -64.72
C LEU A 103 109.52 -73.36 -65.16
N ILE A 104 108.89 -73.54 -66.32
CA ILE A 104 107.86 -72.69 -66.90
C ILE A 104 106.59 -73.52 -67.02
N VAL A 105 105.42 -72.96 -66.73
CA VAL A 105 104.10 -73.58 -66.97
C VAL A 105 103.42 -72.84 -68.13
N GLU A 106 102.58 -73.56 -68.87
CA GLU A 106 101.73 -72.96 -69.89
C GLU A 106 100.51 -72.29 -69.23
N THR A 107 100.28 -71.02 -69.59
CA THR A 107 99.23 -70.18 -69.03
C THR A 107 98.32 -69.60 -70.10
N GLU A 108 97.03 -69.59 -69.85
CA GLU A 108 96.03 -68.77 -70.56
C GLU A 108 95.56 -67.68 -69.59
N GLU A 109 95.51 -66.42 -70.04
CA GLU A 109 95.07 -65.26 -69.23
C GLU A 109 95.71 -65.21 -67.82
N ASP A 110 97.05 -65.35 -67.79
CA ASP A 110 97.92 -65.38 -66.59
C ASP A 110 97.60 -66.47 -65.55
N GLN A 111 96.72 -67.42 -65.86
CA GLN A 111 96.42 -68.59 -65.03
C GLN A 111 96.87 -69.90 -65.70
N VAL A 112 97.17 -70.91 -64.88
CA VAL A 112 97.53 -72.26 -65.36
C VAL A 112 96.43 -72.83 -66.26
N ASN A 113 96.77 -73.23 -67.49
CA ASN A 113 95.83 -73.82 -68.43
C ASN A 113 95.38 -75.22 -67.95
N LYS A 114 94.12 -75.35 -67.51
CA LYS A 114 93.58 -76.54 -66.82
C LYS A 114 92.55 -77.29 -67.66
N GLN A 115 93.02 -78.07 -68.62
CA GLN A 115 92.15 -78.87 -69.49
C GLN A 115 91.51 -80.03 -68.67
N PRO A 116 90.18 -80.24 -68.73
CA PRO A 116 89.53 -81.35 -68.02
C PRO A 116 90.08 -82.72 -68.46
N LEU A 117 90.23 -83.64 -67.51
CA LEU A 117 90.69 -85.01 -67.80
C LEU A 117 89.52 -86.00 -67.92
N ASP A 118 88.49 -85.81 -67.10
CA ASP A 118 87.22 -86.55 -67.10
C ASP A 118 86.07 -85.55 -67.32
N LYS A 119 85.04 -85.93 -68.09
CA LYS A 119 83.87 -85.10 -68.38
C LYS A 119 82.75 -85.26 -67.36
N ASP A 120 82.67 -86.42 -66.71
CA ASP A 120 81.69 -86.71 -65.66
C ASP A 120 82.21 -86.32 -64.27
N LYS A 121 83.53 -86.10 -64.15
CA LYS A 121 84.21 -85.54 -62.98
C LYS A 121 85.05 -84.28 -63.33
N PRO A 122 84.46 -83.26 -63.98
CA PRO A 122 85.21 -82.17 -64.61
C PRO A 122 85.82 -81.19 -63.60
N TYR A 123 85.38 -81.23 -62.34
CA TYR A 123 85.87 -80.41 -61.23
C TYR A 123 86.90 -81.12 -60.33
N THR A 124 87.19 -82.42 -60.57
CA THR A 124 88.10 -83.19 -59.70
C THR A 124 89.31 -83.84 -60.41
N THR A 125 89.48 -83.63 -61.72
CA THR A 125 90.65 -84.11 -62.49
C THR A 125 91.01 -83.15 -63.67
N PHE A 126 92.31 -82.98 -63.99
CA PHE A 126 92.75 -82.08 -65.07
C PHE A 126 94.18 -82.39 -65.60
N ARG A 127 94.59 -81.69 -66.68
CA ARG A 127 95.97 -81.65 -67.23
C ARG A 127 96.49 -80.21 -67.36
N THR A 128 97.81 -80.02 -67.36
CA THR A 128 98.49 -78.78 -67.81
C THR A 128 99.86 -79.08 -68.44
N LYS A 129 100.52 -78.09 -69.06
CA LYS A 129 101.84 -78.27 -69.70
C LYS A 129 102.97 -77.49 -69.02
N PHE A 130 104.19 -78.05 -69.06
CA PHE A 130 105.41 -77.42 -68.52
C PHE A 130 106.57 -77.48 -69.52
N ALA A 131 107.50 -76.53 -69.42
CA ALA A 131 108.77 -76.48 -70.13
C ALA A 131 109.91 -76.15 -69.13
N ILE A 132 111.17 -76.46 -69.44
CA ILE A 132 112.32 -75.93 -68.70
C ILE A 132 113.07 -74.90 -69.55
N ARG A 133 113.48 -73.79 -68.94
CA ARG A 133 114.36 -72.79 -69.56
C ARG A 133 115.73 -72.81 -68.88
N ASN A 134 116.80 -72.82 -69.66
CA ASN A 134 118.14 -72.68 -69.11
C ASN A 134 118.41 -71.21 -68.74
N LYS A 135 118.69 -70.92 -67.47
CA LYS A 135 118.71 -69.54 -66.95
C LYS A 135 119.78 -68.66 -67.58
N PHE A 136 120.92 -69.24 -67.96
CA PHE A 136 122.07 -68.53 -68.51
C PHE A 136 121.95 -68.30 -70.02
N THR A 137 121.56 -69.33 -70.77
CA THR A 137 121.50 -69.29 -72.25
C THR A 137 120.13 -68.87 -72.80
N LYS A 138 119.12 -68.77 -71.93
CA LYS A 138 117.70 -68.50 -72.23
C LYS A 138 117.01 -69.47 -73.19
N ALA A 139 117.71 -70.50 -73.69
CA ALA A 139 117.10 -71.58 -74.45
C ALA A 139 116.07 -72.33 -73.60
N GLN A 140 114.93 -72.69 -74.20
CA GLN A 140 113.82 -73.38 -73.55
C GLN A 140 113.58 -74.75 -74.21
N SER A 141 113.06 -75.73 -73.46
CA SER A 141 112.46 -76.94 -74.01
C SER A 141 111.15 -76.61 -74.73
N ASN A 142 110.61 -77.59 -75.46
CA ASN A 142 109.19 -77.59 -75.80
C ASN A 142 108.35 -77.77 -74.53
N TYR A 143 107.07 -77.40 -74.59
CA TYR A 143 106.11 -77.70 -73.54
C TYR A 143 105.66 -79.18 -73.64
N GLN A 144 105.59 -79.88 -72.51
CA GLN A 144 105.10 -81.26 -72.40
C GLN A 144 103.98 -81.35 -71.35
N SER A 145 103.01 -82.23 -71.56
CA SER A 145 101.77 -82.31 -70.76
C SER A 145 101.89 -83.27 -69.57
N PHE A 146 101.30 -82.90 -68.43
CA PHE A 146 101.25 -83.68 -67.18
C PHE A 146 99.79 -83.75 -66.67
N GLU A 147 99.43 -84.83 -65.95
CA GLU A 147 98.06 -85.07 -65.43
C GLU A 147 97.98 -84.98 -63.91
N PHE A 148 96.84 -84.54 -63.39
CA PHE A 148 96.56 -84.42 -61.95
C PHE A 148 95.13 -84.89 -61.62
N ARG A 149 94.97 -85.58 -60.49
CA ARG A 149 93.73 -86.25 -60.07
C ARG A 149 93.48 -86.12 -58.56
N ASP A 150 92.22 -86.26 -58.16
CA ASP A 150 91.71 -86.39 -56.79
C ASP A 150 91.79 -85.11 -55.93
N ILE A 151 90.76 -84.26 -56.08
CA ILE A 151 90.54 -82.96 -55.39
C ILE A 151 89.03 -82.76 -55.04
N LYS A 152 88.66 -81.75 -54.23
CA LYS A 152 87.40 -81.66 -53.44
C LYS A 152 86.11 -81.21 -54.21
N PRO A 153 84.88 -81.68 -53.84
CA PRO A 153 83.57 -81.37 -54.50
C PRO A 153 82.64 -80.33 -53.78
N PRO A 154 81.53 -79.88 -54.43
CA PRO A 154 80.52 -78.90 -53.94
C PRO A 154 79.25 -79.50 -53.23
N LYS A 155 78.30 -78.64 -52.79
CA LYS A 155 77.02 -78.95 -52.07
C LYS A 155 75.76 -78.89 -52.95
N GLU A 156 74.65 -79.55 -52.59
CA GLU A 156 73.44 -79.74 -53.43
C GLU A 156 72.09 -79.17 -52.87
N LYS A 157 71.04 -79.13 -53.71
CA LYS A 157 69.69 -78.56 -53.52
C LYS A 157 69.07 -78.71 -52.12
N ALA A 158 69.04 -79.93 -51.56
CA ALA A 158 68.40 -80.18 -50.26
C ALA A 158 69.13 -79.53 -49.07
N GLU A 159 70.39 -79.13 -49.26
CA GLU A 159 71.17 -78.34 -48.29
C GLU A 159 70.88 -76.84 -48.44
N LEU A 160 70.58 -76.38 -49.66
CA LEU A 160 70.23 -74.99 -49.98
C LEU A 160 68.84 -74.60 -49.45
N ASP A 161 67.87 -75.51 -49.52
CA ASP A 161 66.53 -75.31 -48.93
C ASP A 161 66.62 -74.94 -47.44
N LYS A 162 67.45 -75.67 -46.69
CA LYS A 162 67.69 -75.43 -45.25
C LYS A 162 68.52 -74.16 -44.99
N LEU A 163 69.38 -73.77 -45.93
CA LEU A 163 70.17 -72.54 -45.83
C LEU A 163 69.33 -71.28 -46.10
N GLY A 164 68.24 -71.39 -46.86
CA GLY A 164 67.42 -70.27 -47.31
C GLY A 164 66.26 -69.87 -46.40
N GLN A 165 65.88 -70.67 -45.41
CA GLN A 165 64.62 -70.50 -44.67
C GLN A 165 64.62 -69.27 -43.75
N ILE A 166 63.45 -68.60 -43.64
CA ILE A 166 63.15 -67.52 -42.69
C ILE A 166 62.11 -68.00 -41.67
N SER A 167 62.26 -67.55 -40.42
CA SER A 167 61.42 -67.93 -39.29
C SER A 167 60.07 -67.18 -39.26
N PRO A 168 58.94 -67.84 -38.91
CA PRO A 168 57.63 -67.18 -38.90
C PRO A 168 57.48 -66.05 -37.87
N ASP A 169 57.88 -66.25 -36.62
CA ASP A 169 57.87 -65.21 -35.57
C ASP A 169 59.02 -64.21 -35.81
N GLU A 170 58.72 -62.90 -35.76
CA GLU A 170 59.69 -61.83 -36.04
C GLU A 170 60.83 -61.78 -35.01
N LYS A 171 60.67 -62.39 -33.82
CA LYS A 171 61.72 -62.50 -32.78
C LYS A 171 62.83 -63.48 -33.12
N ASP A 172 62.49 -64.62 -33.74
CA ASP A 172 63.46 -65.69 -34.01
C ASP A 172 64.37 -65.38 -35.21
N ARG A 173 63.90 -64.49 -36.10
CA ARG A 173 64.57 -64.04 -37.34
C ARG A 173 65.95 -63.41 -37.14
N ILE A 174 66.39 -63.17 -35.90
CA ILE A 174 67.77 -62.76 -35.60
C ILE A 174 68.79 -63.81 -36.07
N ASN A 175 68.46 -65.10 -35.97
CA ASN A 175 69.34 -66.23 -36.30
C ASN A 175 69.32 -66.65 -37.78
N ASP A 176 68.30 -66.24 -38.53
CA ASP A 176 68.12 -66.64 -39.94
C ASP A 176 69.31 -66.21 -40.82
N LYS A 177 69.65 -67.07 -41.78
CA LYS A 177 70.71 -66.84 -42.77
C LYS A 177 70.26 -65.89 -43.88
N VAL A 178 69.00 -65.92 -44.28
CA VAL A 178 68.38 -64.91 -45.18
C VAL A 178 67.68 -63.86 -44.33
N LYS A 179 67.75 -62.59 -44.73
CA LYS A 179 67.07 -61.48 -44.03
C LYS A 179 66.33 -60.58 -45.02
N ILE A 180 65.18 -60.07 -44.59
CA ILE A 180 64.42 -59.01 -45.25
C ILE A 180 64.49 -57.76 -44.38
N GLU A 181 64.88 -56.63 -44.96
CA GLU A 181 64.97 -55.34 -44.28
C GLU A 181 64.13 -54.29 -45.03
N PHE A 182 63.21 -53.61 -44.34
CA PHE A 182 62.36 -52.56 -44.91
C PHE A 182 63.08 -51.21 -44.87
N LEU A 183 63.08 -50.48 -45.99
CA LEU A 183 63.90 -49.28 -46.21
C LEU A 183 63.02 -48.03 -46.21
N ASN A 184 63.11 -47.24 -45.14
CA ASN A 184 62.31 -46.02 -44.93
C ASN A 184 60.80 -46.22 -45.13
N PHE A 185 60.32 -47.44 -44.90
CA PHE A 185 58.94 -47.86 -45.11
C PHE A 185 58.38 -48.44 -43.80
N ASN A 186 57.47 -47.70 -43.17
CA ASN A 186 56.81 -48.12 -41.94
C ASN A 186 55.46 -48.76 -42.27
N ARG A 187 55.32 -50.06 -42.01
CA ARG A 187 54.16 -50.89 -42.42
C ARG A 187 52.84 -50.31 -41.87
N ASN A 188 52.78 -49.95 -40.58
CA ASN A 188 51.54 -49.55 -39.91
C ASN A 188 50.91 -48.20 -40.35
N ILE A 189 51.60 -47.39 -41.16
CA ILE A 189 51.11 -46.13 -41.77
C ILE A 189 51.20 -46.13 -43.30
N LYS A 190 51.26 -47.33 -43.89
CA LYS A 190 51.38 -47.55 -45.33
C LYS A 190 50.43 -48.65 -45.77
N LEU A 191 49.85 -48.53 -46.96
CA LEU A 191 49.09 -49.64 -47.53
C LEU A 191 50.04 -50.77 -47.94
N ALA A 192 49.55 -52.01 -47.95
CA ALA A 192 50.37 -53.18 -48.28
C ALA A 192 50.85 -53.12 -49.73
N SER A 193 50.01 -52.66 -50.66
CA SER A 193 50.34 -52.44 -52.07
C SER A 193 51.56 -51.53 -52.29
N GLU A 194 51.77 -50.51 -51.44
CA GLU A 194 52.90 -49.59 -51.56
C GLU A 194 54.26 -50.32 -51.42
N VAL A 195 54.34 -51.43 -50.66
CA VAL A 195 55.60 -52.15 -50.42
C VAL A 195 56.10 -52.94 -51.64
N ALA A 196 55.20 -53.26 -52.58
CA ALA A 196 55.52 -53.98 -53.81
C ALA A 196 56.03 -53.07 -54.95
N ALA A 197 56.10 -51.75 -54.72
CA ALA A 197 56.61 -50.80 -55.70
C ALA A 197 58.06 -51.09 -56.10
N LYS A 198 58.37 -50.86 -57.38
CA LYS A 198 59.71 -51.08 -57.96
C LYS A 198 60.42 -49.77 -58.31
N ASP A 199 61.74 -49.83 -58.38
CA ASP A 199 62.61 -48.75 -58.85
C ASP A 199 62.75 -48.77 -60.39
N GLU A 200 63.47 -47.77 -60.91
CA GLU A 200 63.77 -47.61 -62.34
C GLU A 200 64.57 -48.77 -62.94
N ASN A 201 65.19 -49.61 -62.11
CA ASN A 201 65.96 -50.80 -62.50
C ASN A 201 65.17 -52.11 -62.31
N GLY A 202 63.88 -52.05 -61.95
CA GLY A 202 63.01 -53.21 -61.74
C GLY A 202 63.20 -53.98 -60.43
N LYS A 203 64.03 -53.45 -59.50
CA LYS A 203 64.18 -53.96 -58.12
C LYS A 203 63.08 -53.42 -57.24
N PHE A 204 62.80 -54.05 -56.11
CA PHE A 204 61.82 -53.52 -55.15
C PHE A 204 62.40 -52.32 -54.39
N LYS A 205 61.59 -51.27 -54.24
CA LYS A 205 62.03 -49.96 -53.75
C LYS A 205 62.12 -49.85 -52.23
N TYR A 206 61.27 -50.60 -51.51
CA TYR A 206 60.99 -50.39 -50.10
C TYR A 206 61.48 -51.52 -49.17
N PHE A 207 62.13 -52.53 -49.72
CA PHE A 207 62.80 -53.57 -48.94
C PHE A 207 63.97 -54.17 -49.72
N ASN A 208 64.98 -54.68 -49.00
CA ASN A 208 66.01 -55.57 -49.53
C ASN A 208 65.82 -56.97 -48.95
N ILE A 209 66.24 -57.99 -49.72
CA ILE A 209 66.46 -59.36 -49.22
C ILE A 209 67.89 -59.78 -49.55
N TYR A 210 68.57 -60.46 -48.63
CA TYR A 210 69.93 -60.94 -48.84
C TYR A 210 70.28 -62.17 -47.98
N LEU A 211 71.25 -62.95 -48.45
CA LEU A 211 71.79 -64.14 -47.77
C LEU A 211 73.15 -63.83 -47.13
N LYS A 212 73.25 -64.05 -45.82
CA LYS A 212 74.46 -63.90 -45.01
C LYS A 212 75.38 -65.12 -45.21
N GLN A 213 76.41 -64.95 -46.02
CA GLN A 213 77.42 -65.97 -46.33
C GLN A 213 78.10 -66.52 -45.06
N ASP A 214 78.65 -67.73 -45.16
CA ASP A 214 79.47 -68.33 -44.09
C ASP A 214 80.93 -68.41 -44.53
N ASN A 215 81.82 -67.69 -43.82
CA ASN A 215 83.21 -67.53 -44.22
C ASN A 215 84.05 -68.82 -44.12
N ASN A 216 83.50 -69.89 -43.53
CA ASN A 216 84.13 -71.21 -43.48
C ASN A 216 83.72 -72.12 -44.66
N ASP A 217 82.79 -71.68 -45.51
CA ASP A 217 82.42 -72.38 -46.74
C ASP A 217 83.22 -71.83 -47.94
N ALA A 218 83.61 -72.72 -48.85
CA ALA A 218 84.46 -72.37 -50.00
C ALA A 218 83.67 -71.84 -51.20
N LEU A 219 82.34 -71.94 -51.17
CA LEU A 219 81.43 -71.53 -52.24
C LEU A 219 80.57 -70.35 -51.78
N GLN A 220 80.28 -69.44 -52.71
CA GLN A 220 79.33 -68.36 -52.49
C GLN A 220 77.93 -68.74 -53.02
N TYR A 221 76.92 -68.20 -52.35
CA TYR A 221 75.51 -68.44 -52.65
C TYR A 221 74.79 -67.11 -52.87
N GLU A 222 73.71 -67.09 -53.66
CA GLU A 222 72.94 -65.88 -53.96
C GLU A 222 71.42 -66.11 -53.92
N ILE A 223 70.66 -65.03 -53.74
CA ILE A 223 69.20 -65.03 -53.76
C ILE A 223 68.72 -64.75 -55.18
N VAL A 224 67.81 -65.58 -55.69
CA VAL A 224 67.21 -65.47 -57.02
C VAL A 224 65.69 -65.57 -56.96
N ASN A 225 65.01 -65.22 -58.06
CA ASN A 225 63.55 -65.37 -58.24
C ASN A 225 62.68 -64.70 -57.15
N LEU A 226 63.06 -63.50 -56.72
CA LEU A 226 62.32 -62.69 -55.75
C LEU A 226 61.01 -62.11 -56.33
N ASN A 227 59.90 -62.28 -55.61
CA ASN A 227 58.60 -61.68 -55.90
C ASN A 227 57.83 -61.30 -54.61
N VAL A 228 56.77 -60.48 -54.74
CA VAL A 228 55.89 -60.04 -53.65
C VAL A 228 54.42 -60.01 -54.11
N ARG A 229 53.49 -60.40 -53.22
CA ARG A 229 52.03 -60.27 -53.41
C ARG A 229 51.40 -59.53 -52.22
N THR A 230 50.46 -58.63 -52.48
CA THR A 230 49.88 -57.70 -51.51
C THR A 230 48.35 -57.72 -51.52
N ASP A 231 47.72 -57.32 -50.41
CA ASP A 231 46.26 -57.30 -50.20
C ASP A 231 45.89 -56.21 -49.17
N ASP A 232 45.44 -55.05 -49.66
CA ASP A 232 45.16 -53.87 -48.83
C ASP A 232 43.91 -54.01 -47.95
N GLU A 233 42.86 -54.69 -48.45
CA GLU A 233 41.63 -54.89 -47.67
C GLU A 233 41.81 -55.86 -46.49
N LYS A 234 42.92 -56.60 -46.46
CA LYS A 234 43.38 -57.38 -45.31
C LYS A 234 44.62 -56.79 -44.63
N SER A 235 45.19 -55.71 -45.16
CA SER A 235 46.43 -55.10 -44.69
C SER A 235 47.63 -56.09 -44.66
N THR A 236 47.83 -56.92 -45.70
CA THR A 236 48.87 -57.98 -45.72
C THR A 236 49.76 -58.02 -46.96
N ALA A 237 51.00 -58.51 -46.80
CA ALA A 237 51.97 -58.76 -47.87
C ALA A 237 52.72 -60.09 -47.67
N ILE A 238 53.06 -60.76 -48.78
CA ILE A 238 53.79 -62.05 -48.82
C ILE A 238 54.96 -61.93 -49.80
N PHE A 239 56.14 -62.41 -49.40
CA PHE A 239 57.42 -62.29 -50.11
C PHE A 239 57.94 -63.70 -50.43
N SER A 240 58.40 -63.96 -51.66
CA SER A 240 58.83 -65.29 -52.13
C SER A 240 60.18 -65.27 -52.85
N TYR A 241 61.07 -66.25 -52.64
CA TYR A 241 62.45 -66.26 -53.19
C TYR A 241 63.09 -67.66 -53.24
N GLN A 242 64.30 -67.79 -53.83
CA GLN A 242 65.14 -69.00 -53.90
C GLN A 242 66.63 -68.71 -53.60
N VAL A 243 67.42 -69.75 -53.30
CA VAL A 243 68.89 -69.71 -53.08
C VAL A 243 69.63 -70.54 -54.14
N LYS A 244 70.73 -70.03 -54.70
CA LYS A 244 71.56 -70.69 -55.73
C LYS A 244 73.04 -70.72 -55.36
N VAL A 245 73.79 -71.75 -55.76
CA VAL A 245 75.27 -71.73 -55.77
C VAL A 245 75.77 -70.82 -56.90
N LYS A 246 76.44 -69.73 -56.54
CA LYS A 246 76.71 -68.61 -57.46
C LYS A 246 77.62 -68.95 -58.65
N SER A 247 78.50 -69.94 -58.49
CA SER A 247 79.50 -70.33 -59.50
C SER A 247 79.11 -71.56 -60.34
N ILE A 248 77.88 -72.07 -60.19
CA ILE A 248 77.41 -73.28 -60.89
C ILE A 248 76.01 -73.02 -61.47
N ASP A 249 75.81 -73.38 -62.74
CA ASP A 249 74.57 -73.13 -63.48
C ASP A 249 73.90 -74.46 -63.87
N ASP A 250 73.41 -75.19 -62.85
CA ASP A 250 72.66 -76.45 -62.95
C ASP A 250 71.62 -76.48 -61.80
N ASP A 251 70.37 -76.87 -62.11
CA ASP A 251 69.22 -76.85 -61.19
C ASP A 251 69.38 -77.71 -59.93
N LYS A 252 70.31 -78.68 -59.92
CA LYS A 252 70.72 -79.43 -58.72
C LYS A 252 71.38 -78.55 -57.66
N PHE A 253 71.79 -77.34 -58.03
CA PHE A 253 72.49 -76.36 -57.20
C PHE A 253 71.64 -75.10 -56.95
N ILE A 254 70.31 -75.23 -57.05
CA ILE A 254 69.32 -74.18 -56.79
C ILE A 254 68.23 -74.75 -55.86
N SER A 255 67.77 -74.00 -54.85
CA SER A 255 66.74 -74.40 -53.88
C SER A 255 65.33 -74.51 -54.50
N ASN A 256 64.37 -74.95 -53.69
CA ASN A 256 62.93 -74.73 -53.91
C ASN A 256 62.53 -73.30 -53.49
N VAL A 257 61.32 -72.86 -53.87
CA VAL A 257 60.77 -71.53 -53.53
C VAL A 257 60.36 -71.48 -52.06
N LEU A 258 60.73 -70.40 -51.38
CA LEU A 258 60.50 -70.14 -49.95
C LEU A 258 59.67 -68.84 -49.79
N GLU A 259 58.80 -68.76 -48.79
CA GLU A 259 57.89 -67.61 -48.58
C GLU A 259 57.85 -67.10 -47.13
N VAL A 260 57.51 -65.82 -46.93
CA VAL A 260 57.24 -65.19 -45.62
C VAL A 260 56.16 -64.10 -45.70
N LYS A 261 55.32 -63.95 -44.67
CA LYS A 261 54.16 -63.03 -44.60
C LYS A 261 54.32 -61.94 -43.52
N PHE A 262 53.69 -60.79 -43.78
CA PHE A 262 53.45 -59.67 -42.86
C PHE A 262 51.98 -59.21 -42.97
N ASP A 263 51.39 -58.72 -41.88
CA ASP A 263 49.96 -58.35 -41.77
C ASP A 263 49.65 -57.14 -40.87
N ASP A 264 50.64 -56.27 -40.68
CA ASP A 264 50.61 -55.11 -39.80
C ASP A 264 50.51 -53.76 -40.54
N PHE A 265 49.87 -53.74 -41.72
CA PHE A 265 49.76 -52.55 -42.56
C PHE A 265 48.58 -51.62 -42.19
N ALA A 266 48.52 -50.43 -42.80
CA ALA A 266 47.47 -49.44 -42.53
C ALA A 266 46.06 -49.91 -42.92
N LYS A 267 45.03 -49.23 -42.38
CA LYS A 267 43.60 -49.58 -42.54
C LYS A 267 42.89 -48.70 -43.56
N THR A 268 42.00 -49.30 -44.35
CA THR A 268 41.16 -48.58 -45.32
C THR A 268 39.99 -47.85 -44.63
N SER A 269 39.40 -46.85 -45.31
CA SER A 269 38.20 -46.14 -44.81
C SER A 269 37.06 -47.11 -44.46
N THR A 270 36.85 -48.14 -45.29
CA THR A 270 35.92 -49.25 -45.09
C THR A 270 36.11 -49.94 -43.72
N GLN A 271 37.36 -50.18 -43.32
CA GLN A 271 37.68 -50.77 -42.02
C GLN A 271 37.42 -49.79 -40.86
N LEU A 272 37.67 -48.49 -41.04
CA LEU A 272 37.34 -47.47 -40.03
C LEU A 272 35.83 -47.29 -39.86
N THR A 273 35.03 -47.34 -40.93
CA THR A 273 33.56 -47.37 -40.86
C THR A 273 33.08 -48.58 -40.05
N LYS A 274 33.64 -49.77 -40.29
CA LYS A 274 33.32 -50.97 -39.53
C LYS A 274 33.70 -50.84 -38.05
N TYR A 275 34.83 -50.24 -37.72
CA TYR A 275 35.24 -49.99 -36.33
C TYR A 275 34.34 -48.95 -35.64
N LEU A 276 33.99 -47.85 -36.31
CA LEU A 276 33.04 -46.85 -35.82
C LEU A 276 31.65 -47.45 -35.54
N SER A 277 31.18 -48.42 -36.32
CA SER A 277 29.90 -49.11 -36.06
C SER A 277 29.87 -49.93 -34.76
N GLN A 278 31.04 -50.27 -34.20
CA GLN A 278 31.17 -51.07 -32.97
C GLN A 278 31.29 -50.22 -31.69
N LEU A 279 31.41 -48.90 -31.80
CA LEU A 279 31.53 -48.02 -30.64
C LEU A 279 30.19 -47.82 -29.92
N THR A 280 30.24 -47.68 -28.60
CA THR A 280 29.15 -47.18 -27.74
C THR A 280 29.50 -45.78 -27.24
N PHE A 281 28.48 -44.96 -26.98
CA PHE A 281 28.63 -43.53 -26.68
C PHE A 281 27.88 -43.14 -25.41
N SER A 282 28.46 -42.24 -24.62
CA SER A 282 27.86 -41.65 -23.42
C SER A 282 28.40 -40.24 -23.15
N TYR A 283 27.96 -39.59 -22.07
CA TYR A 283 28.37 -38.22 -21.72
C TYR A 283 28.82 -38.12 -20.26
N GLU A 284 29.93 -37.41 -20.04
CA GLU A 284 30.50 -37.19 -18.71
C GLU A 284 29.54 -36.38 -17.81
N ASN A 285 29.15 -36.92 -16.65
CA ASN A 285 28.29 -36.26 -15.67
C ASN A 285 26.92 -35.78 -16.21
N ALA A 286 26.32 -36.55 -17.12
CA ALA A 286 25.04 -36.23 -17.78
C ALA A 286 23.93 -35.85 -16.78
N THR A 287 23.74 -36.60 -15.69
CA THR A 287 22.65 -36.39 -14.72
C THR A 287 22.72 -35.06 -13.96
N GLN A 288 23.85 -34.36 -14.01
CA GLN A 288 24.04 -33.02 -13.43
C GLN A 288 24.08 -31.91 -14.50
N THR A 289 24.19 -32.27 -15.78
CA THR A 289 24.35 -31.34 -16.91
C THR A 289 23.01 -31.14 -17.63
N PHE A 290 22.58 -29.90 -17.85
CA PHE A 290 21.43 -29.65 -18.72
C PHE A 290 21.84 -29.86 -20.19
N ILE A 291 20.94 -30.43 -20.99
CA ILE A 291 21.26 -30.88 -22.36
C ILE A 291 21.74 -29.73 -23.28
N GLN A 292 21.20 -28.52 -23.12
CA GLN A 292 21.61 -27.35 -23.90
C GLN A 292 23.04 -26.86 -23.57
N ASP A 293 23.55 -27.21 -22.38
CA ASP A 293 24.86 -26.79 -21.89
C ASP A 293 25.94 -27.87 -22.16
N ALA A 294 25.61 -28.90 -22.94
CA ALA A 294 26.50 -30.02 -23.27
C ALA A 294 27.50 -29.69 -24.39
N VAL A 295 28.69 -30.29 -24.36
CA VAL A 295 29.77 -30.02 -25.33
C VAL A 295 30.42 -31.31 -25.86
N GLN A 296 30.78 -31.30 -27.14
CA GLN A 296 31.35 -32.45 -27.86
C GLN A 296 32.56 -33.09 -27.15
N THR A 297 33.38 -32.28 -26.47
CA THR A 297 34.60 -32.73 -25.75
C THR A 297 34.33 -33.60 -24.52
N LYS A 298 33.07 -33.69 -24.06
CA LYS A 298 32.64 -34.55 -22.94
C LYS A 298 31.91 -35.82 -23.39
N VAL A 299 31.86 -36.09 -24.70
CA VAL A 299 31.35 -37.35 -25.25
C VAL A 299 32.39 -38.44 -25.11
N ILE A 300 32.03 -39.53 -24.44
CA ILE A 300 32.88 -40.69 -24.21
C ILE A 300 32.50 -41.77 -25.21
N ALA A 301 33.46 -42.27 -26.00
CA ALA A 301 33.26 -43.39 -26.91
C ALA A 301 34.14 -44.58 -26.53
N LYS A 302 33.53 -45.77 -26.49
CA LYS A 302 34.18 -47.02 -26.07
C LYS A 302 33.92 -48.15 -27.05
N ASN A 303 34.90 -49.04 -27.22
CA ASN A 303 34.70 -50.36 -27.86
C ASN A 303 34.78 -51.44 -26.77
N ASN A 304 33.69 -52.19 -26.58
CA ASN A 304 33.58 -53.24 -25.55
C ASN A 304 34.04 -52.79 -24.13
N GLY A 305 33.77 -51.53 -23.76
CA GLY A 305 34.11 -50.92 -22.47
C GLY A 305 35.47 -50.22 -22.41
N VAL A 306 36.38 -50.50 -23.34
CA VAL A 306 37.70 -49.84 -23.48
C VAL A 306 37.54 -48.51 -24.22
N ASP A 307 38.19 -47.46 -23.74
CA ASP A 307 38.17 -46.13 -24.37
C ASP A 307 38.82 -46.11 -25.76
N LEU A 308 38.38 -45.17 -26.61
CA LEU A 308 38.90 -45.01 -27.96
C LEU A 308 40.43 -44.77 -27.96
N PRO A 309 41.22 -45.54 -28.73
CA PRO A 309 42.67 -45.33 -28.82
C PRO A 309 43.06 -43.93 -29.34
N THR A 310 44.12 -43.36 -28.77
CA THR A 310 44.54 -41.96 -28.97
C THR A 310 44.99 -41.61 -30.40
N ASN A 311 45.20 -42.60 -31.27
CA ASN A 311 45.47 -42.36 -32.69
C ASN A 311 44.18 -42.09 -33.50
N TYR A 312 42.98 -42.24 -32.91
CA TYR A 312 41.71 -41.93 -33.56
C TYR A 312 41.05 -40.67 -32.97
N GLU A 313 40.43 -39.88 -33.83
CA GLU A 313 39.64 -38.69 -33.47
C GLU A 313 38.16 -38.89 -33.84
N LEU A 314 37.25 -38.50 -32.93
CA LEU A 314 35.83 -38.32 -33.24
C LEU A 314 35.60 -36.96 -33.87
N ILE A 315 35.18 -36.95 -35.13
CA ILE A 315 34.77 -35.74 -35.84
C ILE A 315 33.26 -35.65 -35.80
N PHE A 316 32.73 -34.69 -35.04
CA PHE A 316 31.29 -34.39 -35.03
C PHE A 316 30.94 -33.57 -36.28
N ILE A 317 30.13 -34.15 -37.16
CA ILE A 317 29.48 -33.45 -38.27
C ILE A 317 28.30 -32.64 -37.73
N GLU A 318 27.58 -33.22 -36.77
CA GLU A 318 26.42 -32.61 -36.13
C GLU A 318 26.36 -33.02 -34.66
N PHE A 319 25.94 -32.11 -33.78
CA PHE A 319 25.78 -32.33 -32.34
C PHE A 319 24.68 -31.39 -31.83
N LYS A 320 23.42 -31.85 -31.86
CA LYS A 320 22.25 -31.00 -31.57
C LYS A 320 22.00 -30.88 -30.06
N THR A 321 22.42 -29.77 -29.48
CA THR A 321 22.07 -29.36 -28.11
C THR A 321 20.78 -28.52 -28.06
N GLU A 322 20.40 -27.92 -29.19
CA GLU A 322 19.15 -27.17 -29.35
C GLU A 322 17.98 -28.15 -29.58
N GLY A 323 17.20 -28.36 -28.52
CA GLY A 323 15.98 -29.16 -28.56
C GLY A 323 15.16 -29.01 -27.27
N GLU A 324 13.84 -29.12 -27.41
CA GLU A 324 12.93 -29.47 -26.31
C GLU A 324 13.03 -30.98 -26.00
N HIS A 325 12.26 -31.48 -25.02
CA HIS A 325 12.19 -32.92 -24.73
C HIS A 325 11.86 -33.71 -26.02
N PRO A 326 12.52 -34.84 -26.32
CA PRO A 326 13.15 -35.78 -25.38
C PRO A 326 14.59 -35.48 -24.94
N LYS A 327 15.01 -36.19 -23.89
CA LYS A 327 16.20 -35.95 -23.06
C LYS A 327 17.50 -36.52 -23.68
N LYS A 328 17.66 -36.39 -25.00
CA LYS A 328 18.76 -36.98 -25.78
C LYS A 328 19.42 -36.00 -26.74
N ILE A 329 20.74 -36.09 -26.87
CA ILE A 329 21.48 -35.43 -27.94
C ILE A 329 21.53 -36.40 -29.12
N ASP A 330 21.01 -35.95 -30.26
CA ASP A 330 21.23 -36.58 -31.55
C ASP A 330 22.48 -35.98 -32.19
N ALA A 331 23.44 -36.82 -32.53
CA ALA A 331 24.72 -36.41 -33.11
C ALA A 331 25.12 -37.31 -34.27
N ILE A 332 25.94 -36.77 -35.18
CA ILE A 332 26.48 -37.49 -36.33
C ILE A 332 28.00 -37.41 -36.24
N VAL A 333 28.65 -38.56 -36.10
CA VAL A 333 30.10 -38.68 -35.92
C VAL A 333 30.77 -39.40 -37.08
N LYS A 334 32.02 -39.04 -37.34
CA LYS A 334 33.00 -39.80 -38.12
C LYS A 334 34.19 -40.15 -37.25
N LEU A 335 34.94 -41.16 -37.66
CA LEU A 335 36.23 -41.51 -37.05
C LEU A 335 37.36 -41.21 -38.04
N ARG A 336 38.31 -40.38 -37.64
CA ARG A 336 39.57 -40.14 -38.36
C ARG A 336 40.67 -40.99 -37.72
N ASP A 337 41.49 -41.63 -38.54
CA ASP A 337 42.83 -42.08 -38.13
C ASP A 337 43.81 -40.90 -38.29
N ASN A 338 44.33 -40.40 -37.18
CA ASN A 338 45.19 -39.21 -37.14
C ASN A 338 46.57 -39.45 -37.76
N ALA A 339 47.02 -40.71 -37.87
CA ALA A 339 48.30 -41.03 -38.47
C ALA A 339 48.28 -40.94 -40.01
N ASN A 340 47.13 -41.29 -40.62
CA ASN A 340 46.97 -41.41 -42.07
C ASN A 340 45.97 -40.39 -42.66
N ASN A 341 45.26 -39.63 -41.83
CA ASN A 341 44.13 -38.75 -42.18
C ASN A 341 43.02 -39.45 -43.00
N ILE A 342 42.92 -40.78 -42.89
CA ILE A 342 41.83 -41.56 -43.46
C ILE A 342 40.63 -41.41 -42.52
N ILE A 343 39.45 -41.15 -43.10
CA ILE A 343 38.22 -40.88 -42.35
C ILE A 343 37.16 -41.90 -42.74
N SER A 344 36.36 -42.36 -41.78
CA SER A 344 35.20 -43.22 -42.01
C SER A 344 34.02 -42.52 -42.70
N ASP A 345 33.02 -43.32 -43.04
CA ASP A 345 31.65 -42.87 -43.25
C ASP A 345 31.04 -42.33 -41.93
N ALA A 346 29.94 -41.58 -42.07
CA ALA A 346 29.24 -40.99 -40.94
C ALA A 346 28.33 -42.02 -40.25
N ARG A 347 28.25 -41.93 -38.92
CA ARG A 347 27.33 -42.70 -38.08
C ARG A 347 26.50 -41.75 -37.22
N SER A 348 25.18 -41.91 -37.25
CA SER A 348 24.28 -41.27 -36.28
C SER A 348 24.34 -41.99 -34.94
N ILE A 349 24.36 -41.24 -33.85
CA ILE A 349 24.43 -41.71 -32.46
C ILE A 349 23.44 -40.94 -31.59
N GLU A 350 22.91 -41.59 -30.57
CA GLU A 350 22.08 -40.97 -29.54
C GLU A 350 22.82 -40.98 -28.20
N ILE A 351 22.67 -39.92 -27.41
CA ILE A 351 23.29 -39.78 -26.09
C ILE A 351 22.22 -39.34 -25.09
N THR A 352 21.98 -40.14 -24.04
CA THR A 352 20.85 -39.98 -23.11
C THR A 352 21.28 -39.76 -21.66
N GLY A 353 20.40 -39.17 -20.85
CA GLY A 353 20.52 -39.16 -19.38
C GLY A 353 20.83 -37.80 -18.74
N PHE A 354 20.55 -36.71 -19.45
CA PHE A 354 20.78 -35.34 -19.00
C PHE A 354 19.88 -34.90 -17.83
N LYS A 355 20.29 -33.85 -17.11
CA LYS A 355 19.50 -33.25 -16.02
C LYS A 355 18.15 -32.71 -16.55
N ASN A 356 17.07 -33.05 -15.83
CA ASN A 356 15.72 -32.60 -16.15
C ASN A 356 15.43 -31.20 -15.58
N TYR A 357 14.50 -30.50 -16.21
CA TYR A 357 13.80 -29.32 -15.71
C TYR A 357 12.44 -29.19 -16.40
N GLN A 358 11.53 -28.41 -15.82
CA GLN A 358 10.22 -28.13 -16.43
C GLN A 358 10.29 -27.02 -17.50
N THR A 359 9.50 -27.20 -18.55
CA THR A 359 9.33 -26.22 -19.64
C THR A 359 8.56 -24.97 -19.19
N PRO A 360 8.70 -23.82 -19.89
CA PRO A 360 7.83 -22.67 -19.69
C PRO A 360 6.35 -23.03 -19.74
N GLU A 361 5.95 -23.96 -20.62
CA GLU A 361 4.56 -24.40 -20.85
C GLU A 361 3.98 -25.16 -19.65
N GLU A 362 4.77 -26.03 -19.03
CA GLU A 362 4.40 -26.69 -17.77
C GLU A 362 4.29 -25.67 -16.62
N LEU A 363 5.25 -24.74 -16.51
CA LEU A 363 5.21 -23.66 -15.52
C LEU A 363 4.01 -22.72 -15.75
N ASN A 364 3.66 -22.45 -17.01
CA ASN A 364 2.49 -21.66 -17.44
C ASN A 364 1.16 -22.34 -17.10
N THR A 365 1.14 -23.67 -17.12
CA THR A 365 -0.05 -24.49 -16.79
C THR A 365 -0.25 -24.57 -15.28
N TYR A 366 0.84 -24.66 -14.51
CA TYR A 366 0.79 -24.71 -13.06
C TYR A 366 0.51 -23.34 -12.41
N ILE A 367 1.13 -22.26 -12.88
CA ILE A 367 0.96 -20.92 -12.28
C ILE A 367 -0.51 -20.43 -12.30
N GLU A 368 -1.31 -20.88 -13.27
CA GLU A 368 -2.72 -20.48 -13.36
C GLU A 368 -3.60 -21.06 -12.24
N GLN A 369 -3.18 -22.18 -11.63
CA GLN A 369 -3.92 -22.92 -10.59
C GLN A 369 -3.75 -22.30 -9.19
N ILE A 370 -2.77 -21.40 -9.04
CA ILE A 370 -2.46 -20.68 -7.80
C ILE A 370 -3.58 -19.67 -7.52
N GLN A 371 -4.07 -19.69 -6.28
CA GLN A 371 -5.06 -18.75 -5.76
C GLN A 371 -4.45 -17.90 -4.66
N LEU A 372 -4.77 -16.61 -4.64
CA LEU A 372 -4.20 -15.64 -3.70
C LEU A 372 -5.29 -15.02 -2.82
N ASP A 373 -4.98 -14.82 -1.53
CA ASP A 373 -5.80 -14.00 -0.64
C ASP A 373 -4.94 -13.25 0.40
N VAL A 374 -5.54 -12.47 1.30
CA VAL A 374 -4.86 -11.78 2.40
C VAL A 374 -5.60 -12.00 3.72
N ALA A 375 -4.84 -12.41 4.76
CA ALA A 375 -5.38 -12.65 6.10
C ALA A 375 -6.11 -11.41 6.64
N SER A 376 -7.39 -11.57 6.99
CA SER A 376 -8.29 -10.53 7.49
C SER A 376 -8.36 -9.27 6.60
N LYS A 377 -8.36 -9.42 5.27
CA LYS A 377 -8.47 -8.30 4.31
C LYS A 377 -9.60 -7.31 4.63
N ASN A 378 -10.75 -7.78 5.11
CA ASN A 378 -11.89 -6.96 5.50
C ASN A 378 -11.61 -5.98 6.67
N THR A 379 -10.50 -6.12 7.40
CA THR A 379 -10.07 -5.19 8.46
C THR A 379 -8.85 -4.33 8.10
N LYS A 380 -8.21 -4.60 6.95
CA LYS A 380 -7.00 -3.92 6.42
C LYS A 380 -7.32 -3.05 5.21
N PHE A 381 -6.64 -1.92 5.04
CA PHE A 381 -6.74 -1.11 3.83
C PHE A 381 -5.75 -1.62 2.76
N ILE A 382 -6.02 -1.36 1.47
CA ILE A 382 -5.08 -1.73 0.40
C ILE A 382 -3.75 -0.99 0.48
N THR A 383 -3.72 0.17 1.16
CA THR A 383 -2.50 0.93 1.46
C THR A 383 -1.52 0.13 2.30
N ASP A 384 -2.03 -0.70 3.21
CA ASP A 384 -1.26 -1.34 4.28
C ASP A 384 -0.47 -2.55 3.75
N ILE A 385 -0.99 -3.19 2.69
CA ILE A 385 -0.36 -4.34 2.04
C ILE A 385 0.82 -3.84 1.18
N ALA A 386 2.03 -4.32 1.45
CA ALA A 386 3.23 -3.93 0.71
C ALA A 386 4.16 -5.11 0.36
N ASN A 387 4.06 -6.24 1.06
CA ASN A 387 5.06 -7.30 1.02
C ASN A 387 4.48 -8.63 0.53
N HIS A 388 5.34 -9.43 -0.13
CA HIS A 388 5.06 -10.81 -0.52
C HIS A 388 4.53 -11.68 0.64
N SER A 389 5.07 -11.50 1.85
CA SER A 389 4.72 -12.22 3.07
C SER A 389 3.30 -11.94 3.61
N GLU A 390 2.60 -10.95 3.06
CA GLU A 390 1.22 -10.62 3.45
C GLU A 390 0.18 -11.33 2.56
N ILE A 391 0.61 -11.89 1.44
CA ILE A 391 -0.19 -12.68 0.51
C ILE A 391 -0.21 -14.14 0.98
N ILE A 392 -1.39 -14.72 1.06
CA ILE A 392 -1.63 -16.16 1.27
C ILE A 392 -1.61 -16.85 -0.09
N TRP A 393 -0.75 -17.86 -0.23
CA TRP A 393 -0.57 -18.63 -1.45
C TRP A 393 -1.27 -19.99 -1.30
N SER A 394 -2.40 -20.17 -2.00
CA SER A 394 -3.13 -21.44 -2.04
C SER A 394 -2.78 -22.21 -3.32
N ASN A 395 -2.70 -23.54 -3.20
CA ASN A 395 -2.21 -24.47 -4.24
C ASN A 395 -0.75 -24.24 -4.66
N PHE A 396 0.10 -23.69 -3.78
CA PHE A 396 1.53 -23.45 -4.08
C PHE A 396 2.46 -24.45 -3.39
N GLU A 397 3.09 -25.33 -4.17
CA GLU A 397 4.13 -26.28 -3.77
C GLU A 397 5.50 -25.58 -3.57
N ASP A 398 5.69 -24.86 -2.47
CA ASP A 398 6.99 -24.24 -2.12
C ASP A 398 8.14 -25.27 -1.98
N ALA A 399 7.84 -26.55 -1.78
CA ALA A 399 8.87 -27.60 -1.82
C ALA A 399 9.55 -27.77 -3.19
N LYS A 400 8.94 -27.26 -4.28
CA LYS A 400 9.38 -27.46 -5.67
C LYS A 400 9.58 -26.16 -6.43
N TYR A 401 8.74 -25.15 -6.19
CA TYR A 401 8.74 -23.89 -6.90
C TYR A 401 9.14 -22.71 -6.02
N GLU A 402 9.70 -21.67 -6.63
CA GLU A 402 9.87 -20.35 -6.01
C GLU A 402 9.31 -19.24 -6.89
N ILE A 403 8.88 -18.18 -6.23
CA ILE A 403 8.34 -16.97 -6.86
C ILE A 403 9.50 -16.03 -7.18
N ASP A 404 9.52 -15.47 -8.38
CA ASP A 404 10.52 -14.48 -8.76
C ASP A 404 10.23 -13.13 -8.10
N LEU A 405 10.81 -12.93 -6.91
CA LEU A 405 10.70 -11.67 -6.17
C LEU A 405 11.25 -10.46 -6.95
N GLY A 406 12.07 -10.68 -7.99
CA GLY A 406 12.54 -9.60 -8.89
C GLY A 406 11.47 -9.07 -9.85
N THR A 407 10.34 -9.77 -10.01
CA THR A 407 9.20 -9.35 -10.83
C THR A 407 7.86 -9.42 -10.07
N PHE A 408 7.91 -9.61 -8.76
CA PHE A 408 6.74 -9.56 -7.88
C PHE A 408 6.31 -8.11 -7.64
N LEU A 409 5.04 -7.78 -7.91
CA LEU A 409 4.48 -6.44 -7.72
C LEU A 409 3.05 -6.50 -7.15
N ILE A 410 2.79 -5.70 -6.12
CA ILE A 410 1.44 -5.45 -5.60
C ILE A 410 0.97 -4.08 -6.13
N GLU A 411 0.03 -4.11 -7.07
CA GLU A 411 -0.62 -2.93 -7.64
C GLU A 411 -1.91 -2.63 -6.87
N LYS A 412 -2.06 -1.38 -6.44
CA LYS A 412 -3.20 -0.89 -5.63
C LYS A 412 -4.23 -0.26 -6.55
N LEU A 413 -5.45 -0.80 -6.59
CA LEU A 413 -6.44 -0.40 -7.59
C LEU A 413 -7.21 0.87 -7.18
N SER A 414 -7.68 1.59 -8.19
CA SER A 414 -8.42 2.85 -8.03
C SER A 414 -9.84 2.70 -7.46
N ASP A 415 -10.30 1.46 -7.25
CA ASP A 415 -11.53 1.17 -6.49
C ASP A 415 -11.31 1.31 -4.97
N LEU A 416 -10.05 1.45 -4.54
CA LEU A 416 -9.58 1.58 -3.15
C LEU A 416 -9.94 0.39 -2.23
N THR A 417 -10.42 -0.73 -2.80
CA THR A 417 -10.90 -1.92 -2.07
C THR A 417 -10.39 -3.25 -2.64
N SER A 418 -9.53 -3.20 -3.66
CA SER A 418 -8.94 -4.36 -4.34
C SER A 418 -7.46 -4.12 -4.68
N ILE A 419 -6.69 -5.20 -4.83
CA ILE A 419 -5.29 -5.17 -5.31
C ILE A 419 -5.07 -6.19 -6.43
N ASN A 420 -4.20 -5.88 -7.38
CA ASN A 420 -3.64 -6.86 -8.30
C ASN A 420 -2.28 -7.34 -7.75
N VAL A 421 -2.08 -8.65 -7.70
CA VAL A 421 -0.77 -9.24 -7.41
C VAL A 421 -0.22 -9.83 -8.69
N HIS A 422 0.89 -9.25 -9.17
CA HIS A 422 1.60 -9.65 -10.38
C HIS A 422 2.82 -10.49 -9.99
N PHE A 423 2.98 -11.65 -10.60
CA PHE A 423 4.09 -12.56 -10.29
C PHE A 423 4.39 -13.55 -11.43
N ARG A 424 5.56 -14.18 -11.36
CA ARG A 424 5.94 -15.39 -12.10
C ARG A 424 6.73 -16.34 -11.19
N ILE A 425 6.88 -17.59 -11.61
CA ILE A 425 7.53 -18.64 -10.82
C ILE A 425 8.61 -19.37 -11.63
N LYS A 426 9.49 -20.09 -10.92
CA LYS A 426 10.43 -21.07 -11.49
C LYS A 426 10.57 -22.29 -10.58
N GLU A 427 11.12 -23.37 -11.13
CA GLU A 427 11.50 -24.58 -10.39
C GLU A 427 12.81 -24.31 -9.61
N LYS A 428 12.87 -24.64 -8.31
CA LYS A 428 13.97 -24.25 -7.41
C LYS A 428 15.35 -24.74 -7.88
N ASP A 429 15.45 -26.01 -8.24
CA ASP A 429 16.66 -26.64 -8.81
C ASP A 429 16.66 -26.69 -10.35
N GLY A 430 15.74 -25.95 -11.00
CA GLY A 430 15.55 -25.93 -12.45
C GLY A 430 16.68 -25.24 -13.24
N ARG A 431 16.49 -25.07 -14.55
CA ARG A 431 17.47 -24.38 -15.40
C ARG A 431 17.43 -22.86 -15.18
N PRO A 432 18.56 -22.19 -14.85
CA PRO A 432 18.59 -20.73 -14.73
C PRO A 432 18.07 -20.03 -15.98
N GLY A 433 17.25 -18.99 -15.80
CA GLY A 433 16.63 -18.25 -16.89
C GLY A 433 15.27 -18.81 -17.36
N VAL A 434 14.87 -20.01 -16.94
CA VAL A 434 13.54 -20.57 -17.22
C VAL A 434 12.55 -20.13 -16.15
N TYR A 435 11.44 -19.52 -16.58
CA TYR A 435 10.35 -19.03 -15.74
C TYR A 435 9.00 -19.31 -16.42
N SER A 436 7.92 -19.24 -15.66
CA SER A 436 6.59 -19.02 -16.24
C SER A 436 6.48 -17.63 -16.87
N LYS A 437 5.42 -17.44 -17.66
CA LYS A 437 4.83 -16.12 -17.95
C LYS A 437 4.55 -15.37 -16.65
N GLN A 438 4.51 -14.04 -16.75
CA GLN A 438 3.90 -13.20 -15.72
C GLN A 438 2.39 -13.44 -15.73
N VAL A 439 1.78 -13.61 -14.56
CA VAL A 439 0.33 -13.54 -14.36
C VAL A 439 -0.01 -12.39 -13.42
N SER A 440 -1.27 -11.95 -13.49
CA SER A 440 -1.87 -11.07 -12.50
C SER A 440 -3.12 -11.73 -11.95
N LYS A 441 -3.31 -11.70 -10.63
CA LYS A 441 -4.51 -12.19 -9.95
C LYS A 441 -5.02 -11.10 -9.02
N THR A 442 -6.30 -10.76 -9.13
CA THR A 442 -6.93 -9.69 -8.32
C THR A 442 -7.48 -10.24 -7.00
N ILE A 443 -7.17 -9.58 -5.88
CA ILE A 443 -7.71 -9.87 -4.56
C ILE A 443 -8.69 -8.75 -4.19
N ASN A 444 -9.97 -9.10 -4.05
CA ASN A 444 -11.06 -8.18 -3.73
C ASN A 444 -11.49 -8.31 -2.26
N GLY A 445 -12.09 -7.25 -1.72
CA GLY A 445 -12.80 -7.27 -0.42
C GLY A 445 -11.99 -6.71 0.75
N PHE A 446 -11.14 -5.72 0.50
CA PHE A 446 -10.44 -4.98 1.55
C PHE A 446 -11.37 -3.97 2.25
N LYS A 447 -10.95 -3.51 3.44
CA LYS A 447 -11.65 -2.48 4.20
C LYS A 447 -11.74 -1.17 3.44
N MET A 448 -12.92 -0.56 3.41
CA MET A 448 -13.15 0.70 2.71
C MET A 448 -12.44 1.88 3.41
N PRO A 449 -11.55 2.66 2.75
CA PRO A 449 -10.98 3.87 3.33
C PRO A 449 -12.04 4.97 3.47
N GLN A 450 -11.79 5.96 4.33
CA GLN A 450 -12.79 7.02 4.59
C GLN A 450 -13.12 7.80 3.31
N GLU A 451 -12.11 8.12 2.50
CA GLU A 451 -12.27 8.86 1.25
C GLU A 451 -13.27 8.21 0.28
N LEU A 452 -13.35 6.87 0.23
CA LEU A 452 -14.33 6.18 -0.62
C LEU A 452 -15.75 6.26 -0.03
N ILE A 453 -15.90 6.18 1.30
CA ILE A 453 -17.21 6.42 1.96
C ILE A 453 -17.69 7.85 1.64
N GLU A 454 -16.78 8.84 1.67
CA GLU A 454 -17.07 10.24 1.36
C GLU A 454 -17.38 10.49 -0.13
N ASP A 455 -16.70 9.83 -1.07
CA ASP A 455 -16.98 9.90 -2.51
C ASP A 455 -18.31 9.22 -2.88
N LEU A 456 -18.57 8.02 -2.36
CA LEU A 456 -19.83 7.32 -2.58
C LEU A 456 -21.02 8.08 -1.98
N ALA A 457 -20.84 8.75 -0.83
CA ALA A 457 -21.85 9.65 -0.27
C ALA A 457 -22.20 10.81 -1.21
N GLN A 458 -21.21 11.40 -1.88
CA GLN A 458 -21.39 12.51 -2.82
C GLN A 458 -22.08 12.11 -4.13
N LYS A 459 -22.01 10.83 -4.51
CA LYS A 459 -22.64 10.28 -5.73
C LYS A 459 -24.14 10.03 -5.60
N ILE A 460 -24.67 9.96 -4.37
CA ILE A 460 -26.12 9.84 -4.15
C ILE A 460 -26.85 11.09 -4.67
N THR A 461 -27.96 10.86 -5.36
CA THR A 461 -28.83 11.88 -5.93
C THR A 461 -30.26 11.74 -5.39
N PHE A 462 -30.90 12.88 -5.15
CA PHE A 462 -32.27 12.99 -4.65
C PHE A 462 -33.05 13.89 -5.60
N ASP A 463 -34.29 13.53 -5.94
CA ASP A 463 -35.21 14.38 -6.70
C ASP A 463 -36.66 14.10 -6.30
N VAL A 464 -37.63 14.81 -6.88
CA VAL A 464 -39.06 14.70 -6.55
C VAL A 464 -39.92 14.60 -7.82
N THR A 465 -40.68 13.51 -7.93
CA THR A 465 -41.65 13.29 -9.00
C THR A 465 -42.69 14.42 -9.05
N ASN A 466 -42.84 15.02 -10.23
CA ASN A 466 -43.78 16.12 -10.51
C ASN A 466 -43.59 17.38 -9.64
N LYS A 467 -42.35 17.67 -9.19
CA LYS A 467 -42.02 18.85 -8.36
C LYS A 467 -42.51 20.20 -8.91
N SER A 468 -42.52 20.39 -10.21
CA SER A 468 -43.07 21.60 -10.86
C SER A 468 -44.57 21.83 -10.62
N ASN A 469 -45.31 20.83 -10.11
CA ASN A 469 -46.70 20.95 -9.68
C ASN A 469 -46.87 21.00 -8.15
N LYS A 470 -45.82 20.71 -7.36
CA LYS A 470 -45.81 20.74 -5.88
C LYS A 470 -45.16 22.02 -5.37
N MET A 471 -45.69 22.60 -4.30
CA MET A 471 -45.02 23.71 -3.60
C MET A 471 -43.92 23.16 -2.69
N ALA A 472 -42.77 23.83 -2.58
CA ALA A 472 -41.65 23.36 -1.75
C ALA A 472 -42.04 23.14 -0.27
N TYR A 473 -43.02 23.89 0.25
CA TYR A 473 -43.52 23.72 1.61
C TYR A 473 -44.28 22.41 1.86
N GLU A 474 -44.71 21.70 0.81
CA GLU A 474 -45.54 20.49 0.93
C GLU A 474 -44.72 19.26 1.34
N LEU A 475 -43.39 19.34 1.19
CA LEU A 475 -42.41 18.29 1.50
C LEU A 475 -41.56 18.59 2.73
N TRP A 476 -41.92 19.60 3.53
CA TRP A 476 -41.32 19.81 4.87
C TRP A 476 -41.31 18.50 5.65
N ASP A 477 -40.13 18.03 6.03
CA ASP A 477 -39.92 16.85 6.86
C ASP A 477 -40.46 15.52 6.30
N LYS A 478 -40.72 15.46 4.98
CA LYS A 478 -41.16 14.25 4.26
C LYS A 478 -40.06 13.65 3.39
N TYR A 479 -39.26 12.75 3.95
CA TYR A 479 -38.29 11.99 3.17
C TYR A 479 -38.92 10.85 2.33
N ASP A 480 -40.09 10.37 2.74
CA ASP A 480 -40.90 9.37 2.04
C ASP A 480 -41.42 9.82 0.66
N GLU A 481 -41.53 11.13 0.43
CA GLU A 481 -41.86 11.70 -0.89
C GLU A 481 -40.63 11.99 -1.78
N ILE A 482 -39.40 11.64 -1.34
CA ILE A 482 -38.15 11.88 -2.08
C ILE A 482 -37.70 10.63 -2.84
N VAL A 483 -37.36 10.80 -4.12
CA VAL A 483 -36.79 9.75 -4.96
C VAL A 483 -35.27 9.73 -4.81
N THR A 484 -34.76 8.73 -4.10
CA THR A 484 -33.32 8.53 -3.87
C THR A 484 -32.72 7.56 -4.89
N SER A 485 -31.56 7.91 -5.44
CA SER A 485 -30.89 7.22 -6.55
C SER A 485 -29.37 7.21 -6.40
N ASN A 486 -28.68 6.36 -7.18
CA ASN A 486 -27.22 6.22 -7.19
C ASN A 486 -26.58 5.82 -5.84
N VAL A 487 -27.30 5.04 -5.02
CA VAL A 487 -26.77 4.46 -3.78
C VAL A 487 -25.93 3.22 -4.09
N ASP A 488 -24.61 3.30 -3.90
CA ASP A 488 -23.69 2.17 -4.10
C ASP A 488 -24.02 1.02 -3.13
N GLY A 489 -23.97 -0.22 -3.64
CA GLY A 489 -24.33 -1.43 -2.90
C GLY A 489 -23.54 -1.68 -1.62
N ARG A 490 -22.35 -1.07 -1.46
CA ARG A 490 -21.47 -1.19 -0.29
C ARG A 490 -21.85 -0.26 0.88
N ILE A 491 -22.64 0.79 0.62
CA ILE A 491 -23.05 1.78 1.65
C ILE A 491 -24.55 1.71 1.94
N SER A 492 -24.96 2.36 3.04
CA SER A 492 -26.36 2.54 3.44
C SER A 492 -26.58 3.94 4.02
N ILE A 493 -27.76 4.53 3.80
CA ILE A 493 -28.09 5.83 4.40
C ILE A 493 -28.33 5.66 5.90
N VAL A 494 -27.81 6.59 6.71
CA VAL A 494 -27.96 6.57 8.17
C VAL A 494 -29.27 7.25 8.55
N GLY A 495 -30.17 6.49 9.18
CA GLY A 495 -31.46 6.99 9.67
C GLY A 495 -32.38 7.47 8.54
N THR A 496 -33.22 8.46 8.85
CA THR A 496 -34.05 9.18 7.88
C THR A 496 -33.42 10.55 7.60
N PRO A 497 -33.03 10.87 6.36
CA PRO A 497 -32.56 12.19 5.98
C PRO A 497 -33.54 13.31 6.33
N SER A 498 -33.01 14.46 6.75
CA SER A 498 -33.79 15.66 7.02
C SER A 498 -34.14 16.36 5.70
N VAL A 499 -35.42 16.67 5.47
CA VAL A 499 -35.90 17.39 4.29
C VAL A 499 -36.45 18.75 4.72
N LYS A 500 -35.81 19.84 4.29
CA LYS A 500 -36.17 21.20 4.68
C LYS A 500 -36.38 22.11 3.48
N GLN A 501 -37.42 22.93 3.50
CA GLN A 501 -37.52 24.04 2.54
C GLN A 501 -36.44 25.07 2.85
N THR A 502 -35.57 25.32 1.87
CA THR A 502 -34.44 26.27 1.99
C THR A 502 -34.63 27.54 1.20
N ASP A 503 -35.55 27.55 0.22
CA ASP A 503 -35.95 28.74 -0.55
C ASP A 503 -37.40 28.60 -1.08
N ALA A 504 -37.91 29.60 -1.81
CA ALA A 504 -39.25 29.61 -2.40
C ALA A 504 -39.54 28.35 -3.24
N ASN A 505 -38.64 28.01 -4.15
CA ASN A 505 -38.75 26.87 -5.07
C ASN A 505 -37.74 25.74 -4.78
N LYS A 506 -37.22 25.65 -3.54
CA LYS A 506 -36.11 24.73 -3.20
C LYS A 506 -36.32 24.02 -1.87
N ILE A 507 -35.99 22.72 -1.86
CA ILE A 507 -35.78 21.94 -0.64
C ILE A 507 -34.35 21.40 -0.59
N THR A 508 -33.79 21.24 0.60
CA THR A 508 -32.50 20.60 0.82
C THR A 508 -32.67 19.31 1.62
N VAL A 509 -32.11 18.22 1.10
CA VAL A 509 -32.04 16.91 1.76
C VAL A 509 -30.67 16.79 2.43
N THR A 510 -30.65 16.61 3.75
CA THR A 510 -29.44 16.51 4.58
C THR A 510 -29.32 15.10 5.16
N TYR A 511 -28.18 14.44 4.90
CA TYR A 511 -28.01 12.99 5.10
C TYR A 511 -26.58 12.62 5.52
N LYS A 512 -26.40 11.37 5.95
CA LYS A 512 -25.13 10.66 6.04
C LYS A 512 -25.27 9.28 5.41
N VAL A 513 -24.15 8.64 5.11
CA VAL A 513 -24.09 7.21 4.78
C VAL A 513 -23.13 6.49 5.72
N LYS A 514 -23.23 5.17 5.81
CA LYS A 514 -22.22 4.30 6.45
C LYS A 514 -21.88 3.11 5.57
N ASP A 515 -20.69 2.57 5.74
CA ASP A 515 -20.31 1.24 5.25
C ASP A 515 -21.32 0.20 5.77
N LYS A 516 -21.76 -0.74 4.93
CA LYS A 516 -22.64 -1.83 5.40
C LYS A 516 -21.91 -2.82 6.32
N ASN A 517 -20.58 -2.84 6.29
CA ASN A 517 -19.72 -3.80 7.00
C ASN A 517 -19.01 -3.19 8.23
N SER A 518 -19.26 -1.91 8.54
CA SER A 518 -18.59 -1.19 9.63
C SER A 518 -19.44 0.01 10.08
N ASP A 519 -19.46 0.34 11.37
CA ASP A 519 -20.18 1.52 11.91
C ASP A 519 -19.48 2.86 11.62
N ARG A 520 -18.77 2.94 10.50
CA ARG A 520 -18.08 4.14 10.02
C ARG A 520 -18.99 4.92 9.09
N GLU A 521 -19.42 6.07 9.58
CA GLU A 521 -20.23 7.03 8.83
C GLU A 521 -19.37 7.97 7.98
N SER A 522 -19.99 8.58 6.96
CA SER A 522 -19.51 9.79 6.31
C SER A 522 -19.69 11.02 7.21
N ARG A 523 -19.08 12.15 6.84
CA ARG A 523 -19.58 13.46 7.28
C ARG A 523 -21.01 13.71 6.78
N THR A 524 -21.68 14.70 7.36
CA THR A 524 -23.00 15.14 6.90
C THR A 524 -22.89 15.81 5.53
N TYR A 525 -23.73 15.39 4.59
CA TYR A 525 -23.91 15.99 3.28
C TYR A 525 -25.28 16.65 3.16
N SER A 526 -25.39 17.59 2.23
CA SER A 526 -26.65 18.23 1.84
C SER A 526 -26.74 18.34 0.32
N LYS A 527 -27.92 18.08 -0.24
CA LYS A 527 -28.22 18.17 -1.67
C LYS A 527 -29.50 18.99 -1.83
N THR A 528 -29.48 20.00 -2.70
CA THR A 528 -30.65 20.85 -2.96
C THR A 528 -31.40 20.34 -4.20
N ILE A 529 -32.73 20.27 -4.08
CA ILE A 529 -33.66 19.95 -5.14
C ILE A 529 -34.41 21.25 -5.47
N GLU A 530 -34.27 21.69 -6.71
CA GLU A 530 -34.84 22.96 -7.21
C GLU A 530 -36.01 22.70 -8.17
N ASP A 531 -36.57 23.77 -8.74
CA ASP A 531 -37.68 23.76 -9.72
C ASP A 531 -39.03 23.26 -9.17
N PHE A 532 -39.29 23.53 -7.89
CA PHE A 532 -40.65 23.41 -7.32
C PHE A 532 -41.58 24.50 -7.87
N LYS A 533 -42.89 24.23 -7.79
CA LYS A 533 -43.92 25.22 -8.13
C LYS A 533 -43.80 26.47 -7.25
N THR A 534 -44.00 27.63 -7.88
CA THR A 534 -44.15 28.93 -7.18
C THR A 534 -45.59 29.45 -7.22
N SER A 535 -45.86 30.44 -6.37
CA SER A 535 -47.17 31.07 -6.18
C SER A 535 -47.00 32.47 -5.58
N ASP A 536 -47.96 33.36 -5.86
CA ASP A 536 -48.13 34.72 -5.33
C ASP A 536 -49.34 34.83 -4.38
N GLN A 537 -49.97 33.69 -4.04
CA GLN A 537 -51.21 33.62 -3.27
C GLN A 537 -51.12 34.41 -1.95
N ASN A 538 -52.11 35.28 -1.72
CA ASN A 538 -52.25 36.16 -0.54
C ASN A 538 -51.25 37.32 -0.41
N GLU A 539 -50.24 37.44 -1.29
CA GLU A 539 -49.25 38.54 -1.24
C GLU A 539 -49.89 39.92 -1.53
N SER A 540 -50.97 39.96 -2.31
CA SER A 540 -51.76 41.18 -2.53
C SER A 540 -52.54 41.65 -1.29
N ALA A 541 -52.73 40.78 -0.30
CA ALA A 541 -53.56 41.05 0.88
C ALA A 541 -52.76 41.22 2.17
N TYR A 542 -51.54 40.67 2.26
CA TYR A 542 -50.70 40.69 3.47
C TYR A 542 -49.22 40.85 3.12
N SER A 543 -48.48 41.58 3.96
CA SER A 543 -47.01 41.62 3.92
C SER A 543 -46.42 40.56 4.85
N TYR A 544 -45.24 40.05 4.48
CA TYR A 544 -44.55 39.03 5.27
C TYR A 544 -43.02 39.16 5.24
N GLU A 545 -42.39 38.58 6.25
CA GLU A 545 -40.94 38.34 6.32
C GLU A 545 -40.67 36.83 6.21
N ILE A 546 -39.55 36.46 5.57
CA ILE A 546 -39.07 35.07 5.56
C ILE A 546 -38.27 34.83 6.83
N ILE A 547 -38.81 34.01 7.73
CA ILE A 547 -38.15 33.55 8.96
C ILE A 547 -37.72 32.09 8.85
N GLU A 548 -36.76 31.68 9.69
CA GLU A 548 -36.37 30.28 9.81
C GLU A 548 -37.10 29.61 10.97
N TYR A 549 -37.71 28.46 10.70
CA TYR A 549 -38.54 27.74 11.66
C TYR A 549 -38.31 26.23 11.58
N LYS A 550 -37.81 25.62 12.66
CA LYS A 550 -37.44 24.20 12.72
C LYS A 550 -36.54 23.76 11.53
N GLY A 551 -35.68 24.68 11.04
CA GLY A 551 -34.80 24.50 9.87
C GLY A 551 -35.43 24.74 8.48
N ASN A 552 -36.73 25.03 8.40
CA ASN A 552 -37.41 25.41 7.16
C ASN A 552 -37.47 26.94 7.02
N LYS A 553 -37.44 27.47 5.79
CA LYS A 553 -37.89 28.84 5.51
C LYS A 553 -39.42 28.90 5.54
N SER A 554 -39.97 29.89 6.23
CA SER A 554 -41.40 30.05 6.49
C SER A 554 -41.76 31.53 6.61
N ALA A 555 -43.05 31.86 6.54
CA ALA A 555 -43.52 33.23 6.59
C ALA A 555 -43.93 33.67 8.01
N TYR A 556 -43.53 34.90 8.34
CA TYR A 556 -44.07 35.72 9.42
C TYR A 556 -44.93 36.83 8.80
N LEU A 557 -46.26 36.80 8.94
CA LEU A 557 -47.10 37.91 8.47
C LEU A 557 -46.89 39.11 9.38
N ASN A 558 -46.39 40.22 8.82
CA ASN A 558 -46.01 41.42 9.57
C ASN A 558 -46.94 42.62 9.33
N GLY A 559 -47.86 42.53 8.37
CA GLY A 559 -48.83 43.58 8.05
C GLY A 559 -49.94 43.11 7.10
N ARG A 560 -50.93 43.97 6.88
CA ARG A 560 -52.13 43.70 6.07
C ARG A 560 -52.38 44.85 5.09
N HIS A 561 -52.61 44.52 3.83
CA HIS A 561 -52.88 45.45 2.73
C HIS A 561 -54.36 45.50 2.38
N ASP A 562 -55.04 44.35 2.25
CA ASP A 562 -56.50 44.33 2.10
C ASP A 562 -57.17 44.56 3.45
N LEU A 563 -57.69 45.77 3.64
CA LEU A 563 -58.38 46.17 4.86
C LEU A 563 -59.71 45.43 5.10
N ASN A 564 -60.22 44.70 4.10
CA ASN A 564 -61.42 43.84 4.19
C ASN A 564 -61.09 42.36 4.46
N SER A 565 -59.81 41.95 4.43
CA SER A 565 -59.45 40.55 4.72
C SER A 565 -59.38 40.30 6.22
N TYR A 566 -60.26 39.44 6.73
CA TYR A 566 -60.34 39.06 8.15
C TYR A 566 -59.98 37.59 8.43
N ILE A 567 -59.75 36.78 7.39
CA ILE A 567 -59.17 35.44 7.51
C ILE A 567 -57.66 35.59 7.32
N VAL A 568 -56.90 35.23 8.35
CA VAL A 568 -55.43 35.28 8.35
C VAL A 568 -54.91 33.93 7.83
N PRO A 569 -54.24 33.89 6.67
CA PRO A 569 -53.97 32.64 5.98
C PRO A 569 -52.78 31.88 6.57
N ALA A 570 -52.82 30.55 6.48
CA ALA A 570 -51.74 29.65 6.89
C ALA A 570 -50.66 29.46 5.81
N LYS A 571 -50.80 30.15 4.67
CA LYS A 571 -49.92 30.11 3.50
C LYS A 571 -49.84 31.49 2.87
N ILE A 572 -48.66 31.90 2.43
CA ILE A 572 -48.47 33.11 1.61
C ILE A 572 -47.36 32.86 0.59
N GLY A 573 -47.66 33.17 -0.67
CA GLY A 573 -46.84 32.88 -1.82
C GLY A 573 -46.26 31.47 -1.78
N ASN A 574 -44.95 31.42 -1.54
CA ASN A 574 -44.12 30.22 -1.61
C ASN A 574 -43.88 29.54 -0.25
N TYR A 575 -44.54 29.99 0.82
CA TYR A 575 -44.25 29.57 2.20
C TYR A 575 -45.51 29.27 3.04
N LYS A 576 -45.37 28.40 4.04
CA LYS A 576 -46.32 28.28 5.15
C LYS A 576 -46.16 29.48 6.08
N VAL A 577 -47.27 30.07 6.52
CA VAL A 577 -47.32 31.05 7.60
C VAL A 577 -47.31 30.30 8.92
N ILE A 578 -46.24 30.47 9.70
CA ILE A 578 -46.12 29.89 11.04
C ILE A 578 -46.39 30.92 12.13
N LYS A 579 -46.11 32.20 11.85
CA LYS A 579 -46.14 33.27 12.84
C LYS A 579 -46.91 34.47 12.33
N VAL A 580 -47.65 35.16 13.20
CA VAL A 580 -48.37 36.40 12.86
C VAL A 580 -48.07 37.54 13.83
N GLY A 581 -47.84 38.72 13.25
CA GLY A 581 -47.62 40.00 13.93
C GLY A 581 -48.91 40.78 14.09
N THR A 582 -48.80 42.11 14.06
CA THR A 582 -49.96 43.01 14.17
C THR A 582 -50.61 43.22 12.80
N LEU A 583 -51.75 42.57 12.57
CA LEU A 583 -52.46 42.61 11.28
C LEU A 583 -53.72 43.50 11.32
N PHE A 584 -54.20 43.81 12.53
CA PHE A 584 -55.41 44.61 12.76
C PHE A 584 -55.11 45.71 13.79
N THR A 585 -54.76 46.90 13.30
CA THR A 585 -54.55 48.10 14.14
C THR A 585 -55.68 49.07 13.87
N ASN A 586 -56.50 49.39 14.88
CA ASN A 586 -57.55 50.41 14.82
C ASN A 586 -58.32 50.43 13.49
N VAL A 587 -59.00 49.31 13.19
CA VAL A 587 -59.72 49.12 11.92
C VAL A 587 -60.78 50.22 11.75
N LEU A 588 -60.77 50.94 10.63
CA LEU A 588 -61.70 52.05 10.39
C LEU A 588 -63.17 51.58 10.37
N ARG A 589 -64.05 52.35 11.02
CA ARG A 589 -65.50 52.11 11.05
C ARG A 589 -66.15 52.56 9.74
N THR A 590 -67.13 51.79 9.28
CA THR A 590 -68.04 52.19 8.19
C THR A 590 -69.50 52.00 8.61
N SER A 591 -70.44 52.31 7.71
CA SER A 591 -71.87 51.96 7.86
C SER A 591 -72.10 50.47 8.11
N ASP A 592 -71.32 49.63 7.43
CA ASP A 592 -71.51 48.19 7.32
C ASP A 592 -70.48 47.39 8.16
N LEU A 593 -69.54 48.12 8.79
CA LEU A 593 -68.51 47.57 9.67
C LEU A 593 -68.42 48.41 10.95
N VAL A 594 -69.27 48.08 11.93
CA VAL A 594 -69.23 48.66 13.28
C VAL A 594 -68.42 47.80 14.26
N GLY A 595 -68.38 46.49 14.03
CA GLY A 595 -67.50 45.54 14.71
C GLY A 595 -67.01 44.47 13.74
N TYR A 596 -65.95 43.74 14.10
CA TYR A 596 -65.36 42.72 13.23
C TYR A 596 -64.85 41.50 14.01
N GLY A 597 -64.82 40.35 13.35
CA GLY A 597 -64.23 39.12 13.88
C GLY A 597 -63.08 38.63 13.02
N VAL A 598 -62.08 37.98 13.62
CA VAL A 598 -60.85 37.51 12.96
C VAL A 598 -60.71 36.00 13.09
N VAL A 599 -60.40 35.31 11.99
CA VAL A 599 -60.17 33.85 11.96
C VAL A 599 -58.73 33.58 11.51
N LEU A 600 -58.01 32.71 12.21
CA LEU A 600 -56.69 32.22 11.79
C LEU A 600 -56.83 30.81 11.19
N GLU A 601 -56.18 30.57 10.05
CA GLU A 601 -56.18 29.26 9.39
C GLU A 601 -55.29 28.22 10.07
N GLU A 602 -55.66 26.95 9.93
CA GLU A 602 -54.92 25.78 10.42
C GLU A 602 -53.53 25.68 9.78
N GLY A 603 -52.49 25.74 10.61
CA GLY A 603 -51.08 25.76 10.19
C GLY A 603 -50.24 26.80 10.94
N ILE A 604 -50.86 27.88 11.41
CA ILE A 604 -50.20 28.94 12.19
C ILE A 604 -49.90 28.40 13.61
N GLU A 605 -48.66 28.52 14.10
CA GLU A 605 -48.24 28.05 15.45
C GLU A 605 -48.03 29.21 16.46
N GLU A 606 -47.71 30.44 16.00
CA GLU A 606 -47.31 31.55 16.89
C GLU A 606 -48.04 32.87 16.62
N ILE A 607 -48.46 33.55 17.70
CA ILE A 607 -49.02 34.91 17.68
C ILE A 607 -48.14 35.85 18.51
N ASN A 608 -47.67 36.93 17.90
CA ASN A 608 -46.87 37.95 18.58
C ASN A 608 -47.75 39.07 19.19
N SER A 609 -48.63 39.67 18.39
CA SER A 609 -49.55 40.74 18.81
C SER A 609 -50.67 40.97 17.78
N LEU A 610 -51.61 40.03 17.62
CA LEU A 610 -52.54 40.00 16.47
C LEU A 610 -53.33 41.31 16.24
N VAL A 611 -53.87 41.90 17.30
CA VAL A 611 -54.76 43.07 17.26
C VAL A 611 -54.27 44.20 18.16
N VAL A 612 -54.34 45.44 17.69
CA VAL A 612 -54.26 46.67 18.49
C VAL A 612 -55.60 47.40 18.35
N ASN A 613 -56.31 47.60 19.46
CA ASN A 613 -57.68 48.13 19.45
C ASN A 613 -57.83 49.35 20.38
N SER A 614 -58.63 50.33 19.94
CA SER A 614 -59.04 51.47 20.76
C SER A 614 -60.54 51.76 20.58
N GLU A 615 -61.21 52.01 21.71
CA GLU A 615 -62.65 52.27 21.76
C GLU A 615 -62.92 53.76 21.50
N THR A 616 -62.65 54.21 20.27
CA THR A 616 -63.07 55.52 19.75
C THR A 616 -64.08 55.33 18.62
N LYS A 617 -64.91 56.35 18.36
CA LYS A 617 -66.03 56.27 17.42
C LYS A 617 -65.59 56.09 15.96
N GLU A 618 -64.33 56.40 15.64
CA GLU A 618 -63.70 56.30 14.31
C GLU A 618 -63.39 54.85 13.92
N TYR A 619 -63.30 53.93 14.88
CA TYR A 619 -62.82 52.57 14.66
C TYR A 619 -63.90 51.51 14.91
N ALA A 620 -63.98 50.53 14.00
CA ALA A 620 -64.71 49.30 14.20
C ALA A 620 -64.05 48.50 15.32
N GLN A 621 -64.84 47.83 16.15
CA GLN A 621 -64.35 47.17 17.36
C GLN A 621 -64.15 45.66 17.14
N ILE A 622 -63.07 45.10 17.69
CA ILE A 622 -62.84 43.64 17.69
C ILE A 622 -63.90 42.95 18.56
N VAL A 623 -64.79 42.16 17.95
CA VAL A 623 -65.85 41.43 18.66
C VAL A 623 -65.57 39.93 18.79
N ALA A 624 -64.78 39.32 17.90
CA ALA A 624 -64.50 37.88 18.00
C ALA A 624 -63.16 37.45 17.41
N ILE A 625 -62.53 36.42 17.97
CA ILE A 625 -61.33 35.78 17.43
C ILE A 625 -61.48 34.26 17.48
N SER A 626 -61.18 33.57 16.38
CA SER A 626 -61.08 32.11 16.31
C SER A 626 -59.66 31.70 15.98
N LEU A 627 -59.05 30.93 16.89
CA LEU A 627 -57.70 30.40 16.78
C LEU A 627 -57.71 28.92 16.35
N PRO A 628 -56.79 28.49 15.46
CA PRO A 628 -56.65 27.10 15.03
C PRO A 628 -56.01 26.22 16.11
N LYS A 629 -56.09 24.90 15.96
CA LYS A 629 -55.50 23.94 16.92
C LYS A 629 -53.97 23.83 16.78
N THR A 630 -53.37 24.46 15.78
CA THR A 630 -51.91 24.55 15.64
C THR A 630 -51.25 25.56 16.58
N ILE A 631 -51.99 26.51 17.17
CA ILE A 631 -51.39 27.55 18.04
C ILE A 631 -50.70 26.91 19.25
N ARG A 632 -49.43 27.25 19.44
CA ARG A 632 -48.59 26.89 20.60
C ARG A 632 -48.28 28.09 21.47
N LYS A 633 -48.14 29.28 20.89
CA LYS A 633 -47.65 30.47 21.59
C LYS A 633 -48.46 31.72 21.30
N ILE A 634 -48.86 32.44 22.36
CA ILE A 634 -49.54 33.73 22.30
C ILE A 634 -48.78 34.71 23.20
N THR A 635 -48.01 35.61 22.60
CA THR A 635 -47.30 36.67 23.34
C THR A 635 -48.27 37.77 23.74
N ASN A 636 -49.05 38.31 22.80
CA ASN A 636 -50.26 39.10 23.02
C ASN A 636 -51.31 38.70 21.96
N LEU A 637 -52.60 38.64 22.32
CA LEU A 637 -53.67 38.46 21.32
C LEU A 637 -54.30 39.81 20.93
N ILE A 638 -54.69 40.62 21.91
CA ILE A 638 -55.19 41.99 21.72
C ILE A 638 -54.49 42.93 22.70
N VAL A 639 -54.05 44.09 22.19
CA VAL A 639 -53.47 45.19 22.97
C VAL A 639 -54.39 46.41 22.89
N GLY A 640 -54.75 46.95 24.05
CA GLY A 640 -55.66 48.09 24.21
C GLY A 640 -57.07 47.69 24.64
N ARG A 641 -58.01 48.64 24.52
CA ARG A 641 -59.39 48.51 25.01
C ARG A 641 -60.21 47.49 24.26
N THR A 642 -60.90 46.62 25.00
CA THR A 642 -61.65 45.50 24.46
C THR A 642 -62.97 45.23 25.21
N THR A 643 -63.61 46.22 25.83
CA THR A 643 -64.89 46.00 26.54
C THR A 643 -66.00 45.46 25.63
N ASN A 644 -65.87 45.70 24.32
CA ASN A 644 -66.72 45.15 23.25
C ASN A 644 -66.39 43.71 22.81
N PHE A 645 -65.33 43.08 23.32
CA PHE A 645 -64.83 41.78 22.81
C PHE A 645 -65.67 40.60 23.32
N ALA A 646 -66.38 39.94 22.40
CA ALA A 646 -67.49 39.04 22.68
C ALA A 646 -67.12 37.54 22.70
N ASN A 647 -66.14 37.12 21.90
CA ASN A 647 -65.83 35.69 21.80
C ASN A 647 -64.36 35.40 21.47
N LEU A 648 -63.74 34.52 22.27
CA LEU A 648 -62.46 33.90 21.94
C LEU A 648 -62.67 32.40 21.82
N LYS A 649 -62.43 31.84 20.63
CA LYS A 649 -62.31 30.41 20.38
C LYS A 649 -60.84 30.03 20.28
N MET A 650 -60.43 29.05 21.07
CA MET A 650 -59.05 28.55 21.13
C MET A 650 -59.02 27.09 21.63
N TYR A 651 -57.87 26.43 21.53
CA TYR A 651 -57.71 25.03 21.89
C TYR A 651 -56.89 24.83 23.18
N ASP A 652 -57.09 23.68 23.82
CA ASP A 652 -56.45 23.32 25.10
C ASP A 652 -54.93 23.08 25.03
N ASN A 653 -54.34 22.98 23.85
CA ASN A 653 -52.95 22.59 23.61
C ASN A 653 -51.95 23.74 23.44
N VAL A 654 -52.37 24.98 23.67
CA VAL A 654 -51.49 26.16 23.67
C VAL A 654 -50.53 26.07 24.86
N GLU A 655 -49.23 26.13 24.60
CA GLU A 655 -48.16 25.84 25.57
C GLU A 655 -47.68 27.09 26.30
N GLU A 656 -47.69 28.24 25.64
CA GLU A 656 -47.23 29.51 26.20
C GLU A 656 -48.23 30.64 25.93
N ILE A 657 -48.75 31.23 27.00
CA ILE A 657 -49.51 32.48 26.96
C ILE A 657 -48.82 33.49 27.89
N ASN A 658 -48.52 34.68 27.36
CA ASN A 658 -47.98 35.81 28.12
C ASN A 658 -48.96 36.99 28.20
N GLY A 659 -49.93 37.05 27.28
CA GLY A 659 -51.03 37.99 27.28
C GLY A 659 -52.14 37.55 26.32
N LEU A 660 -53.39 37.56 26.78
CA LEU A 660 -54.55 37.47 25.89
C LEU A 660 -55.02 38.88 25.56
N PHE A 661 -55.68 39.54 26.50
CA PHE A 661 -56.15 40.93 26.38
C PHE A 661 -55.92 41.67 27.70
N ASN A 662 -55.41 42.91 27.61
CA ASN A 662 -55.06 43.71 28.77
C ASN A 662 -56.25 44.53 29.30
N GLU A 663 -57.03 45.22 28.45
CA GLU A 663 -58.08 46.16 28.88
C GLU A 663 -59.53 45.68 28.61
N TYR A 664 -59.87 44.48 29.10
CA TYR A 664 -61.24 43.95 29.07
C TYR A 664 -61.97 44.19 30.41
N LYS A 665 -63.15 44.81 30.36
CA LYS A 665 -64.09 44.86 31.48
C LYS A 665 -65.46 44.37 31.03
N ASN A 666 -66.03 43.41 31.76
CA ASN A 666 -67.41 42.99 31.57
C ASN A 666 -68.41 44.10 31.98
N ASN A 667 -69.46 44.30 31.18
CA ASN A 667 -70.59 45.19 31.48
C ASN A 667 -71.99 44.58 31.17
N ILE A 668 -72.10 43.32 30.69
CA ILE A 668 -73.37 42.76 30.17
C ILE A 668 -73.70 41.41 30.83
N PRO A 669 -74.87 41.25 31.48
CA PRO A 669 -75.35 39.98 32.03
C PRO A 669 -75.31 38.84 31.00
N LYS A 670 -74.92 37.65 31.46
CA LYS A 670 -74.82 36.42 30.65
C LYS A 670 -76.08 36.10 29.85
N ASP A 671 -77.25 36.39 30.40
CA ASP A 671 -78.54 36.20 29.75
C ASP A 671 -79.09 37.42 29.00
N ASP A 672 -78.50 38.60 29.18
CA ASP A 672 -78.86 39.78 28.40
C ASP A 672 -78.34 39.65 26.96
N LEU A 673 -78.96 40.38 26.03
CA LEU A 673 -78.43 40.51 24.68
C LEU A 673 -77.06 41.19 24.69
N TYR A 674 -76.12 40.67 23.91
CA TYR A 674 -74.86 41.34 23.62
C TYR A 674 -75.12 42.74 23.03
N LYS A 675 -74.30 43.71 23.43
CA LYS A 675 -74.36 45.11 23.01
C LYS A 675 -72.98 45.60 22.61
N LEU A 676 -72.88 46.15 21.41
CA LEU A 676 -71.71 46.91 20.97
C LEU A 676 -71.86 48.36 21.45
N ILE A 677 -71.02 48.81 22.38
CA ILE A 677 -71.14 50.09 23.08
C ILE A 677 -70.01 51.04 22.66
N PHE A 678 -70.40 52.20 22.13
CA PHE A 678 -69.55 53.37 21.91
C PHE A 678 -69.92 54.48 22.91
N SER A 679 -69.17 55.58 22.93
CA SER A 679 -69.42 56.74 23.81
C SER A 679 -70.76 57.47 23.56
N ASP A 680 -71.35 57.30 22.38
CA ASP A 680 -72.54 58.00 21.90
C ASP A 680 -73.65 57.08 21.37
N THR A 681 -73.35 55.81 21.09
CA THR A 681 -74.19 54.88 20.33
C THR A 681 -74.12 53.48 20.94
N THR A 682 -75.21 52.71 20.90
CA THR A 682 -75.22 51.29 21.26
C THR A 682 -75.96 50.47 20.19
N TYR A 683 -75.41 49.30 19.83
CA TYR A 683 -76.03 48.37 18.89
C TYR A 683 -76.34 47.04 19.58
N ASP A 684 -77.63 46.65 19.64
CA ASP A 684 -78.10 45.36 20.17
C ASP A 684 -77.99 44.20 19.16
N SER A 685 -77.12 44.34 18.16
CA SER A 685 -76.86 43.37 17.09
C SER A 685 -75.59 43.76 16.32
N VAL A 686 -74.91 42.79 15.70
CA VAL A 686 -73.72 43.02 14.85
C VAL A 686 -73.85 42.33 13.49
N ALA A 687 -73.14 42.87 12.50
CA ALA A 687 -72.95 42.29 11.18
C ALA A 687 -71.49 42.49 10.76
N PHE A 688 -70.86 41.44 10.22
CA PHE A 688 -69.50 41.46 9.67
C PHE A 688 -69.26 40.19 8.81
N PRO A 689 -68.29 40.19 7.86
CA PRO A 689 -68.18 39.14 6.84
C PRO A 689 -67.99 37.70 7.34
N LEU A 690 -67.44 37.51 8.54
CA LEU A 690 -67.10 36.19 9.11
C LEU A 690 -68.06 35.70 10.20
N LEU A 691 -69.23 36.32 10.36
CA LEU A 691 -70.11 36.06 11.51
C LEU A 691 -70.50 34.57 11.66
N ASN A 692 -70.67 33.84 10.56
CA ASN A 692 -70.95 32.39 10.56
C ASN A 692 -69.92 31.55 11.35
N TYR A 693 -68.64 31.94 11.37
CA TYR A 693 -67.59 31.26 12.15
C TYR A 693 -67.77 31.43 13.67
N PHE A 694 -68.60 32.38 14.09
CA PHE A 694 -68.89 32.74 15.48
C PHE A 694 -70.35 32.46 15.88
N SER A 695 -71.03 31.62 15.10
CA SER A 695 -72.41 31.18 15.34
C SER A 695 -72.61 30.39 16.65
N GLU A 696 -71.53 29.94 17.32
CA GLU A 696 -71.54 29.43 18.70
C GLU A 696 -71.78 30.52 19.77
N PHE A 697 -71.75 31.81 19.41
CA PHE A 697 -72.02 32.96 20.28
C PHE A 697 -73.08 33.89 19.70
N PHE A 698 -72.93 34.31 18.44
CA PHE A 698 -73.95 35.07 17.71
C PHE A 698 -74.94 34.08 17.09
N ASN A 699 -75.82 33.51 17.91
CA ASN A 699 -76.72 32.43 17.50
C ASN A 699 -78.19 32.86 17.35
N ILE A 700 -78.53 34.12 17.67
CA ILE A 700 -79.89 34.66 17.52
C ILE A 700 -79.97 35.39 16.17
N PRO A 701 -80.74 34.87 15.18
CA PRO A 701 -80.83 35.47 13.87
C PRO A 701 -81.64 36.77 13.88
N GLY A 702 -81.35 37.64 12.91
CA GLY A 702 -82.10 38.86 12.61
C GLY A 702 -81.96 39.23 11.14
N VAL A 703 -82.52 40.37 10.73
CA VAL A 703 -82.55 40.79 9.32
C VAL A 703 -81.19 41.37 8.92
N GLY A 704 -80.30 40.53 8.40
CA GLY A 704 -78.92 40.88 8.01
C GLY A 704 -77.95 41.10 9.18
N TRP A 705 -78.46 41.23 10.41
CA TRP A 705 -77.71 41.45 11.64
C TRP A 705 -78.07 40.34 12.65
N TRP A 706 -77.08 39.86 13.40
CA TRP A 706 -77.27 38.79 14.39
C TRP A 706 -77.04 39.29 15.81
N LYS A 707 -77.56 38.56 16.80
CA LYS A 707 -77.38 38.87 18.23
C LYS A 707 -76.72 37.70 18.96
N GLY A 708 -75.95 38.03 20.00
CA GLY A 708 -75.43 37.09 20.98
C GLY A 708 -76.04 37.34 22.37
N LYS A 709 -75.57 36.57 23.36
CA LYS A 709 -75.94 36.72 24.77
C LYS A 709 -74.69 36.85 25.64
N GLY A 710 -74.72 37.74 26.64
CA GLY A 710 -73.56 38.09 27.44
C GLY A 710 -72.56 39.00 26.72
N SER A 711 -71.46 39.30 27.41
CA SER A 711 -70.39 40.23 26.95
C SER A 711 -69.14 39.54 26.43
N PHE A 712 -68.78 38.37 26.94
CA PHE A 712 -67.60 37.60 26.55
C PHE A 712 -67.82 36.11 26.83
N LYS A 713 -67.44 35.25 25.87
CA LYS A 713 -67.42 33.80 26.00
C LYS A 713 -66.06 33.25 25.53
N LEU A 714 -65.30 32.65 26.45
CA LEU A 714 -64.17 31.80 26.10
C LEU A 714 -64.69 30.41 25.71
N GLN A 715 -64.43 30.00 24.47
CA GLN A 715 -64.61 28.64 23.98
C GLN A 715 -63.23 27.97 23.96
N LEU A 716 -62.89 27.25 25.03
CA LEU A 716 -61.74 26.36 25.05
C LEU A 716 -62.18 24.98 24.52
N GLN A 717 -61.66 24.57 23.37
CA GLN A 717 -62.01 23.31 22.71
C GLN A 717 -60.89 22.27 22.86
N GLU A 718 -61.28 20.98 22.91
CA GLU A 718 -60.33 19.87 22.95
C GLU A 718 -59.54 19.79 21.62
N SER A 719 -58.21 19.72 21.70
CA SER A 719 -57.34 19.63 20.51
C SER A 719 -57.17 18.21 19.96
N GLY A 720 -57.55 17.19 20.74
CA GLY A 720 -57.16 15.79 20.50
C GLY A 720 -55.68 15.49 20.81
N GLN A 721 -54.98 16.41 21.47
CA GLN A 721 -53.58 16.27 21.91
C GLN A 721 -53.50 16.30 23.44
N THR A 722 -52.30 16.25 24.01
CA THR A 722 -52.10 16.43 25.46
C THR A 722 -52.55 17.84 25.88
N PRO A 723 -53.59 17.98 26.73
CA PRO A 723 -54.07 19.30 27.15
C PRO A 723 -53.03 20.03 28.00
N ARG A 724 -52.90 21.33 27.76
CA ARG A 724 -52.01 22.27 28.46
C ARG A 724 -52.79 23.28 29.29
N LEU A 725 -54.04 23.57 28.91
CA LEU A 725 -54.93 24.55 29.52
C LEU A 725 -56.27 23.93 29.93
N LYS A 726 -56.92 24.53 30.93
CA LYS A 726 -58.31 24.25 31.29
C LYS A 726 -59.01 25.50 31.82
N ILE A 727 -60.33 25.44 31.85
CA ILE A 727 -61.18 26.44 32.52
C ILE A 727 -61.52 25.96 33.92
N ASN A 728 -61.38 26.85 34.91
CA ASN A 728 -61.80 26.65 36.28
C ASN A 728 -62.83 27.72 36.67
N ASN A 729 -63.93 27.29 37.29
CA ASN A 729 -65.00 28.15 37.80
C ASN A 729 -65.27 27.93 39.30
N THR A 730 -64.50 27.09 40.00
CA THR A 730 -64.79 26.70 41.39
C THR A 730 -64.10 27.57 42.44
N TYR A 731 -63.15 28.43 42.05
CA TYR A 731 -62.49 29.36 42.99
C TYR A 731 -63.41 30.49 43.45
N LYS A 732 -64.29 30.99 42.57
CA LYS A 732 -65.30 31.97 42.92
C LYS A 732 -66.44 31.95 41.91
N ASP A 733 -67.67 31.88 42.41
CA ASP A 733 -68.87 31.98 41.59
C ASP A 733 -68.85 33.25 40.73
N ASN A 734 -69.33 33.12 39.50
CA ASN A 734 -69.41 34.18 38.48
C ASN A 734 -68.05 34.74 37.99
N TYR A 735 -66.92 34.14 38.39
CA TYR A 735 -65.60 34.36 37.79
C TYR A 735 -65.16 33.12 37.01
N THR A 736 -64.47 33.35 35.89
CA THR A 736 -63.89 32.28 35.08
C THR A 736 -62.37 32.47 35.00
N PHE A 737 -61.64 31.40 35.31
CA PHE A 737 -60.19 31.37 35.38
C PHE A 737 -59.66 30.48 34.25
N LEU A 738 -58.78 31.02 33.41
CA LEU A 738 -57.99 30.22 32.46
C LEU A 738 -56.67 29.85 33.13
N GLU A 739 -56.47 28.56 33.39
CA GLU A 739 -55.31 28.03 34.10
C GLU A 739 -54.62 26.90 33.31
N SER A 740 -53.38 26.57 33.70
CA SER A 740 -52.67 25.40 33.18
C SER A 740 -53.34 24.10 33.62
N GLN A 741 -53.15 23.02 32.85
CA GLN A 741 -53.80 21.72 33.09
C GLN A 741 -53.47 21.15 34.48
N ASP A 742 -52.28 21.42 35.01
CA ASP A 742 -51.83 21.05 36.36
C ASP A 742 -52.36 21.97 37.48
N GLY A 743 -53.06 23.05 37.16
CA GLY A 743 -53.58 24.05 38.10
C GLY A 743 -52.53 24.98 38.72
N LYS A 744 -51.28 24.98 38.21
CA LYS A 744 -50.18 25.76 38.79
C LYS A 744 -50.05 27.19 38.28
N THR A 745 -50.51 27.47 37.06
CA THR A 745 -50.35 28.78 36.41
C THR A 745 -51.70 29.39 36.05
N LEU A 746 -51.94 30.61 36.51
CA LEU A 746 -53.07 31.43 36.09
C LEU A 746 -52.69 32.32 34.91
N TYR A 747 -53.42 32.23 33.80
CA TYR A 747 -53.20 33.04 32.60
C TYR A 747 -54.10 34.27 32.50
N LYS A 748 -55.41 34.12 32.77
CA LYS A 748 -56.37 35.25 32.81
C LYS A 748 -57.56 34.94 33.72
N VAL A 749 -58.01 35.95 34.45
CA VAL A 749 -59.33 35.99 35.10
C VAL A 749 -60.23 36.93 34.32
N PHE A 750 -61.49 36.55 34.12
CA PHE A 750 -62.53 37.44 33.64
C PHE A 750 -63.82 37.22 34.43
N THR A 751 -64.57 38.30 34.66
CA THR A 751 -65.89 38.25 35.26
C THR A 751 -66.94 37.84 34.24
N ASN A 752 -67.94 37.10 34.68
CA ASN A 752 -69.28 37.08 34.09
C ASN A 752 -70.09 38.17 34.82
N ASN A 753 -70.93 38.99 34.17
CA ASN A 753 -71.52 40.18 34.81
C ASN A 753 -72.56 39.87 35.92
N GLU A 754 -72.89 38.59 36.10
CA GLU A 754 -73.53 38.05 37.31
C GLU A 754 -72.67 38.33 38.57
N ALA A 755 -71.36 38.54 38.40
CA ALA A 755 -70.43 39.03 39.41
C ALA A 755 -70.55 40.55 39.64
N ASN A 756 -71.72 41.01 40.10
CA ASN A 756 -71.86 42.29 40.80
C ASN A 756 -71.22 42.18 42.20
N LEU A 757 -69.92 41.88 42.20
CA LEU A 757 -69.11 41.57 43.37
C LEU A 757 -67.95 42.54 43.41
N ASP A 758 -68.19 43.68 44.06
CA ASP A 758 -67.18 44.70 44.37
C ASP A 758 -65.92 44.13 45.06
N LYS A 759 -65.98 42.91 45.61
CA LYS A 759 -64.91 42.25 46.36
C LYS A 759 -64.44 40.94 45.72
N PHE A 760 -63.14 40.81 45.47
CA PHE A 760 -62.46 39.52 45.28
C PHE A 760 -61.87 39.06 46.63
N ASN A 761 -62.05 37.80 47.03
CA ASN A 761 -61.63 37.30 48.35
C ASN A 761 -61.49 35.77 48.43
N SER A 762 -61.21 35.11 47.31
CA SER A 762 -61.07 33.65 47.23
C SER A 762 -59.62 33.20 47.38
N GLU A 763 -59.43 32.04 47.98
CA GLU A 763 -58.10 31.41 48.07
C GLU A 763 -57.77 30.65 46.78
N ILE A 764 -56.81 31.17 46.03
CA ILE A 764 -56.31 30.59 44.78
C ILE A 764 -55.04 29.76 45.04
N LYS A 765 -54.85 28.64 44.34
CA LYS A 765 -53.74 27.69 44.63
C LYS A 765 -52.58 27.73 43.62
N TYR A 766 -52.53 28.74 42.75
CA TYR A 766 -51.49 28.88 41.73
C TYR A 766 -50.10 29.12 42.34
N GLU A 767 -49.08 28.52 41.71
CA GLU A 767 -47.67 28.83 41.97
C GLU A 767 -47.22 30.08 41.19
N THR A 768 -47.84 30.36 40.03
CA THR A 768 -47.50 31.48 39.15
C THR A 768 -48.75 32.17 38.60
N ILE A 769 -48.71 33.49 38.50
CA ILE A 769 -49.78 34.34 37.95
C ILE A 769 -49.14 35.18 36.84
N LYS A 770 -49.55 34.94 35.59
CA LYS A 770 -48.97 35.59 34.40
C LYS A 770 -49.29 37.09 34.35
N LYS A 771 -48.50 37.82 33.55
CA LYS A 771 -48.77 39.23 33.24
C LYS A 771 -50.19 39.39 32.68
N GLY A 772 -50.86 40.47 33.04
CA GLY A 772 -52.23 40.72 32.55
C GLY A 772 -53.32 39.88 33.20
N ALA A 773 -53.01 38.92 34.09
CA ALA A 773 -54.00 37.97 34.60
C ALA A 773 -55.19 38.63 35.32
N PHE A 774 -54.94 39.71 36.08
CA PHE A 774 -55.96 40.50 36.78
C PHE A 774 -56.31 41.83 36.11
N THR A 775 -55.67 42.23 34.99
CA THR A 775 -55.87 43.59 34.44
C THR A 775 -57.31 43.84 34.01
N PHE A 776 -57.81 45.03 34.34
CA PHE A 776 -59.18 45.52 34.13
C PHE A 776 -60.31 44.70 34.79
N LEU A 777 -59.99 43.80 35.73
CA LEU A 777 -60.98 43.14 36.58
C LEU A 777 -61.79 44.21 37.36
N GLY A 778 -63.12 44.20 37.20
CA GLY A 778 -64.02 45.30 37.62
C GLY A 778 -64.31 45.42 39.12
N ILE A 779 -63.37 45.04 39.98
CA ILE A 779 -63.52 44.98 41.45
C ILE A 779 -63.06 46.27 42.14
N LYS A 780 -63.63 46.56 43.32
CA LYS A 780 -63.25 47.69 44.20
C LYS A 780 -62.41 47.27 45.39
N GLU A 781 -62.55 46.04 45.86
CA GLU A 781 -61.80 45.47 46.97
C GLU A 781 -61.17 44.13 46.55
N MET A 782 -59.94 43.86 46.99
CA MET A 782 -59.31 42.54 46.90
C MET A 782 -58.73 42.12 48.25
N GLU A 783 -59.07 40.93 48.72
CA GLU A 783 -58.28 40.15 49.66
C GLU A 783 -57.56 39.06 48.85
N LEU A 784 -56.30 39.26 48.50
CA LEU A 784 -55.52 38.23 47.80
C LEU A 784 -55.15 37.14 48.79
N SER A 785 -55.57 35.91 48.50
CA SER A 785 -55.11 34.74 49.24
C SER A 785 -54.56 33.70 48.27
N ALA A 786 -53.25 33.52 48.28
CA ALA A 786 -52.53 32.71 47.30
C ALA A 786 -51.35 31.93 47.93
N PRO A 787 -51.59 31.00 48.87
CA PRO A 787 -50.55 30.39 49.72
C PRO A 787 -49.45 29.59 48.99
N ASN A 788 -49.61 29.34 47.69
CA ASN A 788 -48.63 28.63 46.86
C ASN A 788 -47.75 29.58 46.01
N LEU A 789 -48.01 30.89 46.02
CA LEU A 789 -47.46 31.87 45.08
C LEU A 789 -45.94 32.04 45.21
N LYS A 790 -45.21 31.88 44.10
CA LYS A 790 -43.74 31.98 44.05
C LYS A 790 -43.29 33.26 43.36
N MET A 791 -43.37 34.41 44.04
CA MET A 791 -43.00 35.70 43.44
C MET A 791 -41.52 35.82 43.03
N SER A 792 -40.64 34.91 43.46
CA SER A 792 -39.27 34.77 42.94
C SER A 792 -39.25 34.82 41.40
N ASN A 793 -40.20 34.13 40.76
CA ASN A 793 -40.26 33.86 39.33
C ASN A 793 -40.85 35.02 38.49
N PHE A 794 -41.20 36.15 39.13
CA PHE A 794 -41.89 37.26 38.48
C PHE A 794 -40.90 38.30 37.95
N GLU A 795 -41.13 38.76 36.72
CA GLU A 795 -40.46 39.89 36.08
C GLU A 795 -41.44 40.98 35.62
N TRP A 796 -42.73 40.80 35.96
CA TRP A 796 -43.84 41.69 35.64
C TRP A 796 -44.63 41.99 36.91
N TYR A 797 -45.36 43.10 36.91
CA TYR A 797 -46.19 43.52 38.02
C TYR A 797 -47.40 42.57 38.22
N LEU A 798 -47.61 42.11 39.46
CA LEU A 798 -48.77 41.28 39.81
C LEU A 798 -50.09 42.08 39.72
N PHE A 799 -50.06 43.34 40.15
CA PHE A 799 -51.18 44.26 40.06
C PHE A 799 -50.79 45.49 39.22
N GLU A 800 -51.25 45.48 37.97
CA GLU A 800 -51.19 46.62 37.05
C GLU A 800 -52.58 46.87 36.48
N ALA A 801 -52.86 48.11 36.03
CA ALA A 801 -54.06 48.46 35.28
C ALA A 801 -55.38 47.92 35.86
N LEU A 802 -55.63 48.22 37.14
CA LEU A 802 -56.83 47.88 37.91
C LEU A 802 -57.61 49.15 38.30
N PRO A 803 -58.20 49.90 37.34
CA PRO A 803 -58.72 51.26 37.57
C PRO A 803 -59.93 51.34 38.52
N ALA A 804 -60.58 50.21 38.82
CA ALA A 804 -61.68 50.13 39.78
C ALA A 804 -61.21 49.85 41.22
N LEU A 805 -60.01 49.30 41.40
CA LEU A 805 -59.54 48.78 42.70
C LEU A 805 -59.21 49.93 43.66
N LYS A 806 -59.84 49.91 44.84
CA LYS A 806 -59.68 50.89 45.92
C LYS A 806 -59.05 50.30 47.17
N LYS A 807 -59.32 49.03 47.50
CA LYS A 807 -58.79 48.40 48.72
C LYS A 807 -58.07 47.11 48.42
N LEU A 808 -56.92 46.89 49.05
CA LEU A 808 -56.15 45.65 48.93
C LEU A 808 -55.66 45.15 50.29
N SER A 809 -55.93 43.88 50.58
CA SER A 809 -55.34 43.12 51.69
C SER A 809 -54.76 41.80 51.19
N PHE A 810 -53.91 41.18 52.02
CA PHE A 810 -53.32 39.86 51.78
C PHE A 810 -53.66 38.91 52.93
N LYS A 811 -53.86 37.62 52.61
CA LYS A 811 -54.26 36.57 53.56
C LYS A 811 -53.62 35.24 53.19
N ASN A 812 -53.14 34.48 54.18
CA ASN A 812 -52.38 33.24 53.95
C ASN A 812 -51.20 33.47 52.97
N LEU A 813 -50.58 34.65 53.10
CA LEU A 813 -49.44 35.18 52.36
C LEU A 813 -48.63 36.04 53.34
N HIS A 814 -47.31 36.04 53.22
CA HIS A 814 -46.41 36.81 54.08
C HIS A 814 -45.55 37.77 53.27
N MET A 815 -44.92 38.74 53.94
CA MET A 815 -43.99 39.68 53.29
C MET A 815 -42.84 38.95 52.57
N ASP A 816 -42.36 37.84 53.14
CA ASP A 816 -41.30 37.00 52.57
C ASP A 816 -41.71 36.31 51.25
N ASP A 817 -43.02 36.21 50.98
CA ASP A 817 -43.57 35.68 49.71
C ASP A 817 -43.73 36.77 48.63
N LEU A 818 -43.59 38.06 48.98
CA LEU A 818 -43.90 39.19 48.11
C LEU A 818 -42.65 39.91 47.59
N LYS A 819 -42.39 39.78 46.28
CA LYS A 819 -41.31 40.48 45.57
C LYS A 819 -41.72 41.94 45.31
N LEU A 820 -41.66 42.80 46.33
CA LEU A 820 -42.21 44.17 46.36
C LEU A 820 -42.02 44.94 45.05
N LYS A 821 -40.80 44.99 44.48
CA LYS A 821 -40.49 45.67 43.20
C LYS A 821 -41.52 45.39 42.08
N TYR A 822 -42.11 44.19 42.06
CA TYR A 822 -43.07 43.73 41.04
C TYR A 822 -44.48 43.48 41.62
N LEU A 823 -44.86 44.19 42.68
CA LEU A 823 -46.19 44.08 43.26
C LEU A 823 -47.21 45.04 42.61
N PHE A 824 -46.83 46.32 42.40
CA PHE A 824 -47.73 47.39 41.94
C PHE A 824 -47.19 48.22 40.78
N ASN A 825 -48.06 48.55 39.82
CA ASN A 825 -47.79 49.49 38.72
C ASN A 825 -48.88 50.57 38.62
N ASP A 826 -48.52 51.82 38.93
CA ASP A 826 -49.33 53.04 38.91
C ASP A 826 -50.79 52.86 39.37
N LEU A 827 -50.96 52.25 40.55
CA LEU A 827 -52.26 52.12 41.22
C LEU A 827 -52.51 53.27 42.21
N THR A 828 -53.78 53.57 42.48
CA THR A 828 -54.24 54.51 43.51
C THR A 828 -55.27 53.81 44.40
N LEU A 829 -54.92 53.60 45.67
CA LEU A 829 -55.73 52.87 46.65
C LEU A 829 -56.20 53.80 47.78
N GLU A 830 -57.42 53.58 48.25
CA GLU A 830 -57.95 54.17 49.48
C GLU A 830 -57.40 53.42 50.71
N GLU A 831 -57.25 52.10 50.63
CA GLU A 831 -56.73 51.25 51.72
C GLU A 831 -55.75 50.18 51.20
N LEU A 832 -54.57 50.07 51.82
CA LEU A 832 -53.61 48.99 51.60
C LEU A 832 -53.21 48.35 52.94
N LYS A 833 -53.45 47.06 53.11
CA LYS A 833 -52.96 46.27 54.25
C LYS A 833 -51.91 45.27 53.82
N LEU A 834 -50.65 45.56 54.13
CA LEU A 834 -49.53 44.64 53.94
C LEU A 834 -49.65 43.44 54.91
N PRO A 835 -49.18 42.24 54.53
CA PRO A 835 -49.14 41.08 55.42
C PRO A 835 -48.03 41.21 56.48
N ASN A 836 -48.00 40.28 57.44
CA ASN A 836 -46.87 40.11 58.37
C ASN A 836 -45.76 39.25 57.76
N TYR A 837 -44.53 39.35 58.26
CA TYR A 837 -43.44 38.42 57.96
C TYR A 837 -43.71 37.04 58.60
N LYS A 838 -43.13 35.97 58.05
CA LYS A 838 -43.33 34.58 58.51
C LYS A 838 -42.81 34.32 59.92
N ASN A 839 -41.79 35.06 60.36
CA ASN A 839 -41.04 34.76 61.57
C ASN A 839 -40.64 36.05 62.30
N ASP A 840 -41.11 36.22 63.54
CA ASP A 840 -40.73 37.33 64.42
C ASP A 840 -39.23 37.42 64.73
N ASN A 841 -38.48 36.34 64.52
CA ASN A 841 -37.04 36.28 64.76
C ASN A 841 -36.20 36.66 63.53
N GLY A 842 -36.80 36.83 62.34
CA GLY A 842 -36.10 37.27 61.12
C GLY A 842 -35.63 38.72 61.17
N GLU A 843 -34.92 39.18 60.13
CA GLU A 843 -34.52 40.60 60.02
C GLU A 843 -35.73 41.53 59.80
N ASN A 844 -36.74 41.04 59.07
CA ASN A 844 -38.04 41.69 58.87
C ASN A 844 -37.92 43.15 58.42
N THR A 845 -37.14 43.36 57.35
CA THR A 845 -36.84 44.67 56.75
C THR A 845 -37.83 45.01 55.64
N LEU A 846 -38.49 46.16 55.76
CA LEU A 846 -39.37 46.77 54.77
C LEU A 846 -38.62 47.86 54.01
N ASP A 847 -38.05 47.48 52.87
CA ASP A 847 -37.22 48.32 52.01
C ASP A 847 -37.53 47.95 50.53
N ALA A 848 -37.66 48.95 49.67
CA ALA A 848 -37.80 48.76 48.23
C ALA A 848 -37.44 50.04 47.47
N LEU A 849 -36.93 49.89 46.25
CA LEU A 849 -36.64 51.00 45.31
C LEU A 849 -37.91 51.64 44.72
N GLN A 850 -38.83 52.05 45.61
CA GLN A 850 -40.12 52.71 45.39
C GLN A 850 -41.20 51.84 44.71
N LEU A 851 -42.16 51.33 45.50
CA LEU A 851 -43.43 50.79 44.98
C LEU A 851 -44.21 51.89 44.24
N ASN A 852 -44.61 51.61 42.99
CA ASN A 852 -45.45 52.50 42.18
C ASN A 852 -46.93 52.35 42.55
N VAL A 853 -47.27 52.83 43.75
CA VAL A 853 -48.65 52.94 44.24
C VAL A 853 -48.79 54.22 45.09
N LEU A 854 -49.93 54.87 44.98
CA LEU A 854 -50.39 55.93 45.89
C LEU A 854 -51.47 55.35 46.81
N VAL A 855 -51.38 55.61 48.12
CA VAL A 855 -52.26 55.00 49.13
C VAL A 855 -52.79 56.07 50.09
N ASP A 856 -54.11 56.21 50.26
CA ASP A 856 -54.62 57.09 51.32
C ASP A 856 -54.31 56.51 52.72
N LYS A 857 -54.71 55.27 53.01
CA LYS A 857 -54.49 54.59 54.31
C LYS A 857 -53.69 53.30 54.20
N ILE A 858 -52.60 53.17 54.97
CA ILE A 858 -51.73 51.98 54.99
C ILE A 858 -51.68 51.30 56.36
N TRP A 859 -51.73 49.97 56.36
CA TRP A 859 -51.34 49.12 57.49
C TRP A 859 -50.03 48.42 57.14
N LEU A 860 -49.03 48.59 58.00
CA LEU A 860 -47.68 48.02 57.86
C LEU A 860 -47.57 46.67 58.58
N PRO A 861 -46.57 45.83 58.27
CA PRO A 861 -46.37 44.53 58.93
C PRO A 861 -46.11 44.72 60.43
N GLU A 862 -46.91 44.10 61.30
CA GLU A 862 -46.85 44.33 62.76
C GLU A 862 -45.54 43.81 63.39
N ASN A 863 -44.89 42.84 62.74
CA ASN A 863 -43.61 42.26 63.13
C ASN A 863 -42.41 42.75 62.30
N VAL A 864 -42.54 43.89 61.61
CA VAL A 864 -41.41 44.61 60.98
C VAL A 864 -40.40 45.09 62.03
N LYS A 865 -39.10 45.05 61.72
CA LYS A 865 -38.03 45.58 62.59
C LYS A 865 -37.31 46.78 62.00
N ILE A 866 -37.21 46.85 60.68
CA ILE A 866 -36.55 47.94 59.96
C ILE A 866 -37.50 48.43 58.88
N ILE A 867 -37.76 49.73 58.82
CA ILE A 867 -38.48 50.37 57.70
C ILE A 867 -37.53 51.37 57.05
N ARG A 868 -37.36 51.34 55.73
CA ARG A 868 -36.74 52.40 54.92
C ARG A 868 -37.74 52.89 53.89
N LYS A 869 -37.37 53.75 52.94
CA LYS A 869 -38.25 54.04 51.80
C LYS A 869 -38.63 52.73 51.10
N PHE A 870 -39.93 52.49 50.96
CA PHE A 870 -40.47 51.32 50.27
C PHE A 870 -41.54 51.68 49.22
N ILE A 871 -42.11 52.88 49.27
CA ILE A 871 -43.32 53.26 48.53
C ILE A 871 -43.21 54.69 47.98
N ARG A 872 -43.95 54.98 46.89
CA ARG A 872 -44.00 56.30 46.25
C ARG A 872 -44.65 57.36 47.12
N THR A 873 -45.86 57.13 47.63
CA THR A 873 -46.58 58.07 48.51
C THR A 873 -47.68 57.35 49.30
N PHE A 874 -47.81 57.69 50.57
CA PHE A 874 -49.01 57.40 51.37
C PHE A 874 -49.38 58.60 52.24
N TYR A 875 -50.59 58.63 52.82
CA TYR A 875 -51.02 59.72 53.70
C TYR A 875 -51.21 59.33 55.18
N GLU A 876 -51.79 58.16 55.51
CA GLU A 876 -52.09 57.79 56.90
C GLU A 876 -51.58 56.38 57.25
N VAL A 877 -50.87 56.23 58.39
CA VAL A 877 -50.39 54.93 58.90
C VAL A 877 -51.31 54.46 60.02
N MET A 878 -52.19 53.51 59.69
CA MET A 878 -53.31 53.12 60.54
C MET A 878 -52.92 52.27 61.76
N ASN A 879 -51.67 51.77 61.82
CA ASN A 879 -51.22 50.84 62.86
C ASN A 879 -49.81 51.10 63.44
N ALA A 880 -49.35 52.36 63.45
CA ALA A 880 -48.07 52.72 64.09
C ALA A 880 -47.95 52.24 65.57
N PRO A 881 -48.98 52.36 66.44
CA PRO A 881 -48.93 51.84 67.81
C PRO A 881 -48.74 50.32 67.95
N GLN A 882 -48.98 49.56 66.87
CA GLN A 882 -48.93 48.10 66.82
C GLN A 882 -47.55 47.57 66.37
N LEU A 883 -46.63 48.44 65.91
CA LEU A 883 -45.30 48.07 65.40
C LEU A 883 -44.31 47.71 66.54
N LYS A 884 -44.72 46.81 67.44
CA LYS A 884 -44.03 46.41 68.68
C LYS A 884 -42.72 45.64 68.49
N LYS A 885 -42.26 45.49 67.24
CA LYS A 885 -40.97 44.92 66.86
C LYS A 885 -40.05 45.92 66.17
N LEU A 886 -40.52 47.13 65.86
CA LEU A 886 -39.78 48.14 65.10
C LEU A 886 -38.56 48.64 65.92
N GLU A 887 -37.37 48.38 65.40
CA GLU A 887 -36.08 48.75 66.00
C GLU A 887 -35.41 49.92 65.26
N VAL A 888 -35.65 50.06 63.95
CA VAL A 888 -34.99 51.08 63.10
C VAL A 888 -35.99 51.78 62.20
N ILE A 889 -36.03 53.12 62.29
CA ILE A 889 -36.68 53.97 61.28
C ILE A 889 -35.58 54.55 60.40
N GLY A 890 -35.43 53.96 59.22
CA GLY A 890 -34.43 54.34 58.25
C GLY A 890 -34.84 55.49 57.34
N SER A 891 -33.91 55.88 56.46
CA SER A 891 -34.06 57.06 55.61
C SER A 891 -35.32 56.99 54.74
N ARG A 892 -36.15 58.04 54.82
CA ARG A 892 -37.42 58.20 54.08
C ARG A 892 -38.43 57.06 54.27
N ALA A 893 -38.39 56.40 55.44
CA ALA A 893 -39.42 55.45 55.88
C ALA A 893 -40.84 56.05 55.88
N PHE A 894 -40.95 57.33 56.25
CA PHE A 894 -42.21 58.05 56.41
C PHE A 894 -42.19 59.38 55.64
N GLU A 895 -42.28 59.28 54.31
CA GLU A 895 -42.26 60.40 53.36
C GLU A 895 -43.69 60.82 52.95
N PHE A 896 -44.14 62.02 53.33
CA PHE A 896 -45.49 62.53 53.04
C PHE A 896 -45.46 63.85 52.27
N ALA A 897 -46.20 63.99 51.17
CA ALA A 897 -46.43 65.29 50.54
C ALA A 897 -47.74 65.90 51.09
N THR A 898 -47.65 66.82 52.04
CA THR A 898 -48.82 67.23 52.84
C THR A 898 -49.66 68.35 52.20
N GLU A 899 -50.73 67.95 51.51
CA GLU A 899 -51.89 68.81 51.24
C GLU A 899 -53.17 68.34 51.98
N LYS A 900 -53.18 67.13 52.55
CA LYS A 900 -54.34 66.52 53.19
C LYS A 900 -54.07 66.09 54.64
N GLY A 901 -54.80 66.68 55.59
CA GLY A 901 -55.01 66.12 56.93
C GLY A 901 -53.99 66.49 58.02
N SER A 902 -53.89 65.61 59.01
CA SER A 902 -52.93 65.63 60.13
C SER A 902 -52.44 64.21 60.35
N HIS A 903 -51.14 64.05 60.58
CA HIS A 903 -50.47 62.76 60.55
C HIS A 903 -49.94 62.42 61.95
N THR A 904 -50.53 61.43 62.63
CA THR A 904 -50.03 60.96 63.93
C THR A 904 -49.25 59.66 63.75
N LEU A 905 -47.95 59.69 64.05
CA LEU A 905 -47.08 58.53 64.08
C LEU A 905 -46.65 58.25 65.52
N ASP A 906 -47.30 57.26 66.15
CA ASP A 906 -47.07 56.93 67.55
C ASP A 906 -46.26 55.63 67.67
N PHE A 907 -44.98 55.78 68.01
CA PHE A 907 -44.04 54.67 68.22
C PHE A 907 -43.75 54.41 69.70
N THR A 908 -44.52 54.95 70.65
CA THR A 908 -44.22 54.84 72.09
C THR A 908 -44.22 53.39 72.61
N ASN A 909 -44.80 52.44 71.86
CA ASN A 909 -44.74 50.99 72.14
C ASN A 909 -43.68 50.21 71.32
N SER A 910 -42.85 50.88 70.52
CA SER A 910 -41.84 50.26 69.65
C SER A 910 -40.47 50.19 70.34
N PRO A 911 -39.70 49.10 70.19
CA PRO A 911 -38.35 48.97 70.74
C PRO A 911 -37.28 49.69 69.90
N LEU A 912 -37.49 50.98 69.59
CA LEU A 912 -36.61 51.75 68.70
C LEU A 912 -35.19 51.88 69.26
N LYS A 913 -34.21 51.41 68.49
CA LYS A 913 -32.78 51.56 68.74
C LYS A 913 -32.20 52.73 67.95
N SER A 914 -32.68 52.98 66.72
CA SER A 914 -32.17 54.11 65.92
C SER A 914 -33.14 54.74 64.93
N ILE A 915 -32.86 55.99 64.58
CA ILE A 915 -33.52 56.78 63.53
C ILE A 915 -32.45 57.40 62.60
N GLU A 916 -32.54 57.15 61.30
CA GLU A 916 -31.63 57.67 60.26
C GLU A 916 -32.05 59.07 59.75
N SER A 917 -31.15 59.78 59.05
CA SER A 917 -31.46 61.06 58.38
C SER A 917 -32.57 60.91 57.34
N ASP A 918 -33.36 61.96 57.10
CA ASP A 918 -34.54 61.98 56.23
C ASP A 918 -35.67 60.98 56.64
N ALA A 919 -35.63 60.33 57.81
CA ALA A 919 -36.62 59.33 58.25
C ALA A 919 -38.09 59.77 58.09
N PHE A 920 -38.37 61.02 58.44
CA PHE A 920 -39.64 61.72 58.41
C PHE A 920 -39.62 62.89 57.40
N TRP A 921 -38.95 62.70 56.26
CA TRP A 921 -38.86 63.75 55.24
C TRP A 921 -40.25 64.20 54.78
N ARG A 922 -40.46 65.51 54.76
CA ARG A 922 -41.74 66.18 54.48
C ARG A 922 -42.90 65.85 55.46
N CYS A 923 -42.65 65.23 56.61
CA CYS A 923 -43.54 65.43 57.77
C CYS A 923 -43.40 66.90 58.21
N TYR A 924 -44.35 67.78 57.87
CA TYR A 924 -44.20 69.21 58.19
C TYR A 924 -45.46 69.99 58.53
N LYS A 925 -46.63 69.55 58.07
CA LYS A 925 -47.91 70.23 58.29
C LYS A 925 -48.79 69.36 59.18
N ASN A 926 -49.14 69.85 60.37
CA ASN A 926 -49.95 69.14 61.35
C ASN A 926 -49.44 67.72 61.68
N ALA A 927 -48.12 67.50 61.69
CA ALA A 927 -47.52 66.19 61.94
C ALA A 927 -47.22 66.01 63.44
N VAL A 928 -47.62 64.88 64.03
CA VAL A 928 -47.37 64.54 65.43
C VAL A 928 -46.62 63.21 65.49
N ILE A 929 -45.33 63.26 65.79
CA ILE A 929 -44.48 62.08 65.94
C ILE A 929 -44.26 61.83 67.43
N LYS A 930 -44.50 60.61 67.91
CA LYS A 930 -44.20 60.19 69.29
C LYS A 930 -43.11 59.13 69.31
N LEU A 931 -42.06 59.37 70.09
CA LEU A 931 -40.90 58.50 70.23
C LEU A 931 -40.86 57.82 71.62
N PRO A 932 -40.45 56.54 71.71
CA PRO A 932 -40.21 55.82 72.96
C PRO A 932 -38.92 56.28 73.66
N ALA A 933 -38.71 55.79 74.88
CA ALA A 933 -37.48 55.93 75.65
C ALA A 933 -36.37 54.99 75.12
N GLY A 934 -35.11 55.31 75.40
CA GLY A 934 -33.98 54.39 75.21
C GLY A 934 -33.42 54.28 73.79
N ILE A 935 -33.82 55.18 72.87
CA ILE A 935 -33.27 55.21 71.50
C ILE A 935 -31.78 55.56 71.55
N GLN A 936 -30.95 54.66 71.04
CA GLN A 936 -29.49 54.74 71.16
C GLN A 936 -28.87 55.77 70.20
N LYS A 937 -29.38 55.88 68.97
CA LYS A 937 -28.91 56.83 67.95
C LYS A 937 -30.06 57.53 67.23
N VAL A 938 -30.00 58.86 67.17
CA VAL A 938 -30.83 59.65 66.23
C VAL A 938 -29.90 60.54 65.42
N ASP A 939 -29.95 60.42 64.10
CA ASP A 939 -29.05 61.11 63.19
C ASP A 939 -29.41 62.61 62.98
N LYS A 940 -28.62 63.33 62.21
CA LYS A 940 -28.90 64.70 61.76
C LYS A 940 -30.13 64.75 60.83
N PHE A 941 -30.94 65.81 60.93
CA PHE A 941 -32.08 66.12 60.06
C PHE A 941 -33.03 64.94 59.77
N ILE A 942 -33.60 64.33 60.82
CA ILE A 942 -34.58 63.25 60.67
C ILE A 942 -35.90 63.73 60.04
N MET A 943 -36.19 65.03 60.09
CA MET A 943 -37.48 65.64 59.69
C MET A 943 -37.19 67.05 59.11
N TYR A 944 -37.64 67.33 57.88
CA TYR A 944 -37.51 68.64 57.19
C TYR A 944 -38.30 68.67 55.87
N VAL A 945 -38.43 69.85 55.25
CA VAL A 945 -39.03 70.04 53.91
C VAL A 945 -38.05 70.71 52.95
N THR A 946 -37.63 71.90 53.35
CA THR A 946 -36.80 72.84 52.60
C THR A 946 -35.73 73.40 53.51
N GLU A 947 -34.71 73.95 52.89
CA GLU A 947 -33.55 74.54 53.53
C GLU A 947 -33.39 75.94 52.95
N LYS A 948 -33.16 76.93 53.82
CA LYS A 948 -33.25 78.36 53.47
C LYS A 948 -32.00 78.91 52.78
N ASN A 949 -30.83 78.33 53.04
CA ASN A 949 -29.53 78.88 52.66
C ASN A 949 -28.92 78.22 51.39
N SER A 950 -29.71 77.44 50.65
CA SER A 950 -29.29 76.63 49.49
C SER A 950 -28.26 75.52 49.80
N LYS A 951 -28.18 75.13 51.08
CA LYS A 951 -27.29 74.10 51.65
C LYS A 951 -27.93 72.72 51.75
N TYR A 952 -29.05 72.47 51.06
CA TYR A 952 -29.74 71.16 51.02
C TYR A 952 -28.77 69.97 50.80
N ASN A 953 -27.83 70.11 49.86
CA ASN A 953 -26.87 69.05 49.55
C ASN A 953 -25.82 68.82 50.67
N GLU A 954 -25.58 69.82 51.52
CA GLU A 954 -24.65 69.76 52.65
C GLU A 954 -25.27 69.07 53.88
N MET A 955 -26.58 68.79 53.90
CA MET A 955 -27.28 68.15 55.02
C MET A 955 -26.74 66.77 55.39
N LYS A 956 -25.99 66.13 54.49
CA LYS A 956 -25.32 64.83 54.72
C LYS A 956 -23.91 64.96 55.30
N SER A 957 -23.37 66.16 55.47
CA SER A 957 -22.05 66.43 56.02
C SER A 957 -21.90 65.92 57.47
N ASP A 958 -20.71 65.45 57.84
CA ASP A 958 -20.38 65.13 59.23
C ASP A 958 -19.55 66.25 59.91
N ASN A 959 -19.26 67.34 59.20
CA ASN A 959 -18.61 68.52 59.76
C ASN A 959 -19.66 69.43 60.44
N GLU A 960 -19.63 69.52 61.77
CA GLU A 960 -20.57 70.33 62.54
C GLU A 960 -20.61 71.81 62.13
N SER A 961 -19.47 72.40 61.73
CA SER A 961 -19.42 73.81 61.30
C SER A 961 -20.16 74.06 59.99
N ILE A 962 -20.43 73.02 59.21
CA ILE A 962 -21.30 73.06 58.03
C ILE A 962 -22.75 72.86 58.45
N LEU A 963 -23.02 71.89 59.33
CA LEU A 963 -24.36 71.59 59.84
C LEU A 963 -25.01 72.77 60.59
N ASP A 964 -24.23 73.57 61.30
CA ASP A 964 -24.68 74.78 62.00
C ASP A 964 -25.22 75.88 61.06
N GLN A 965 -24.81 75.86 59.78
CA GLN A 965 -25.22 76.84 58.76
C GLN A 965 -26.53 76.46 58.06
N ILE A 966 -27.13 75.31 58.39
CA ILE A 966 -28.30 74.74 57.70
C ILE A 966 -29.56 75.15 58.45
N ILE A 967 -30.42 75.95 57.81
CA ILE A 967 -31.65 76.46 58.41
C ILE A 967 -32.84 75.79 57.74
N LEU A 968 -33.50 74.90 58.48
CA LEU A 968 -34.72 74.24 58.03
C LEU A 968 -35.88 75.26 58.01
N ASN A 969 -36.80 75.15 57.06
CA ASN A 969 -38.02 75.95 57.05
C ASN A 969 -39.21 75.17 56.47
N GLY A 970 -40.41 75.78 56.57
CA GLY A 970 -41.65 75.22 56.05
C GLY A 970 -42.43 74.33 57.03
N PHE A 971 -42.12 74.35 58.32
CA PHE A 971 -42.91 73.67 59.34
C PHE A 971 -44.17 74.46 59.72
N GLU A 972 -45.28 73.75 59.88
CA GLU A 972 -46.57 74.27 60.33
C GLU A 972 -47.20 73.33 61.36
N ASN A 973 -47.48 73.82 62.57
CA ASN A 973 -48.23 73.15 63.65
C ASN A 973 -47.77 71.70 63.94
N SER A 974 -46.47 71.41 63.78
CA SER A 974 -45.93 70.06 63.96
C SER A 974 -45.34 69.86 65.35
N LYS A 975 -45.35 68.61 65.82
CA LYS A 975 -44.88 68.19 67.14
C LYS A 975 -44.03 66.93 67.08
N LEU A 976 -42.97 66.93 67.87
CA LEU A 976 -42.21 65.76 68.24
C LEU A 976 -42.29 65.55 69.75
N ILE A 977 -43.01 64.51 70.17
CA ILE A 977 -43.15 64.12 71.57
C ILE A 977 -42.14 63.00 71.84
N ILE A 978 -41.24 63.19 72.80
CA ILE A 978 -40.15 62.26 73.07
C ILE A 978 -40.28 61.73 74.48
N LYS A 979 -40.32 60.40 74.64
CA LYS A 979 -40.37 59.78 75.96
C LYS A 979 -39.02 59.75 76.68
N GLU A 980 -38.42 60.92 76.84
CA GLU A 980 -37.16 61.16 77.54
C GLU A 980 -37.24 62.47 78.32
N SER A 981 -36.38 62.63 79.32
CA SER A 981 -36.27 63.90 80.08
C SER A 981 -35.43 64.98 79.38
N LYS A 982 -34.54 64.57 78.47
CA LYS A 982 -33.66 65.41 77.63
C LYS A 982 -33.04 64.57 76.50
N ARG A 983 -32.40 65.22 75.52
CA ARG A 983 -31.66 64.58 74.42
C ARG A 983 -30.59 63.60 74.93
N PRO A 984 -30.66 62.30 74.60
CA PRO A 984 -29.58 61.35 74.90
C PRO A 984 -28.29 61.65 74.14
N SER A 985 -27.14 61.25 74.71
CA SER A 985 -25.81 61.58 74.18
C SER A 985 -25.48 60.99 72.81
N GLY A 986 -26.13 59.89 72.41
CA GLY A 986 -26.00 59.29 71.07
C GLY A 986 -26.84 59.96 69.98
N TRP A 987 -27.57 61.04 70.28
CA TRP A 987 -28.37 61.79 69.33
C TRP A 987 -27.63 63.03 68.82
N SER A 988 -27.64 63.25 67.51
CA SER A 988 -27.13 64.48 66.88
C SER A 988 -27.77 65.73 67.48
N LYS A 989 -27.00 66.79 67.75
CA LYS A 989 -27.57 68.10 68.15
C LYS A 989 -28.42 68.74 67.05
N TYR A 990 -28.21 68.36 65.79
CA TYR A 990 -28.96 68.85 64.62
C TYR A 990 -30.03 67.86 64.17
N PHE A 991 -30.57 67.02 65.06
CA PHE A 991 -31.57 66.00 64.68
C PHE A 991 -32.82 66.61 64.03
N VAL A 992 -33.23 67.82 64.43
CA VAL A 992 -34.16 68.69 63.66
C VAL A 992 -33.55 70.09 63.47
N GLY A 993 -32.28 70.14 63.07
CA GLY A 993 -31.57 71.39 62.76
C GLY A 993 -31.59 72.39 63.90
N GLN A 994 -32.02 73.62 63.61
CA GLN A 994 -32.09 74.72 64.59
C GLN A 994 -33.21 74.56 65.63
N TYR A 995 -34.17 73.63 65.45
CA TYR A 995 -35.21 73.37 66.45
C TYR A 995 -34.68 72.49 67.60
N SER A 996 -33.60 71.73 67.37
CA SER A 996 -32.94 70.89 68.39
C SER A 996 -31.65 71.50 68.94
N SER A 997 -30.87 72.20 68.12
CA SER A 997 -29.64 72.89 68.55
C SER A 997 -29.98 74.20 69.28
N PRO A 998 -29.26 74.62 70.34
CA PRO A 998 -28.06 74.01 70.92
C PRO A 998 -28.29 73.16 72.19
N SER A 999 -29.48 73.20 72.80
CA SER A 999 -29.71 72.58 74.13
C SER A 999 -29.97 71.07 74.05
N GLU A 1000 -29.82 70.38 75.17
CA GLU A 1000 -30.35 69.03 75.36
C GLU A 1000 -31.86 69.04 75.68
N THR A 1001 -32.41 70.19 76.09
CA THR A 1001 -33.83 70.37 76.48
C THR A 1001 -34.58 71.34 75.56
N SER A 1002 -34.10 71.52 74.33
CA SER A 1002 -34.72 72.40 73.32
C SER A 1002 -36.20 72.05 73.13
N ALA A 1003 -37.09 73.04 73.24
CA ALA A 1003 -38.55 72.87 73.12
C ALA A 1003 -39.08 73.10 71.68
N GLY A 1004 -38.20 73.32 70.71
CA GLY A 1004 -38.57 73.75 69.37
C GLY A 1004 -39.19 75.17 69.35
N VAL A 1005 -40.10 75.40 68.41
CA VAL A 1005 -40.83 76.67 68.23
C VAL A 1005 -42.32 76.37 68.10
N ASP A 1006 -43.16 77.00 68.93
CA ASP A 1006 -44.62 76.83 68.88
C ASP A 1006 -45.19 77.32 67.53
N ASN A 1007 -46.20 76.61 67.03
CA ASN A 1007 -46.83 76.77 65.70
C ASN A 1007 -45.94 76.45 64.48
N GLU A 1008 -44.63 76.23 64.65
CA GLU A 1008 -43.75 75.67 63.61
C GLU A 1008 -43.51 74.18 63.87
N LEU A 1009 -42.43 73.85 64.59
CA LEU A 1009 -42.07 72.50 65.05
C LEU A 1009 -41.73 72.56 66.54
N LYS A 1010 -42.64 72.03 67.36
CA LYS A 1010 -42.48 71.95 68.81
C LYS A 1010 -41.88 70.61 69.24
N ILE A 1011 -41.05 70.61 70.27
CA ILE A 1011 -40.48 69.41 70.91
C ILE A 1011 -41.01 69.32 72.34
N GLU A 1012 -41.67 68.21 72.68
CA GLU A 1012 -42.27 67.96 74.00
C GLU A 1012 -41.56 66.77 74.67
N TRP A 1013 -40.75 67.04 75.69
CA TRP A 1013 -40.01 66.03 76.46
C TRP A 1013 -40.89 65.49 77.62
N THR A 1014 -41.17 64.19 77.63
CA THR A 1014 -42.11 63.56 78.58
C THR A 1014 -41.48 62.30 79.22
N PRO A 1015 -40.97 62.34 80.47
CA PRO A 1015 -40.36 61.17 81.11
C PRO A 1015 -41.33 60.00 81.35
#